data_AF-A0AAN5YP76-F1
#
_entry.id   AF-A0AAN5YP76-F1
#
_cell.length_a   1.000
_cell.length_b   1.000
_cell.length_c   1.000
_cell.angle_alpha   90.00
_cell.angle_beta   90.00
_cell.angle_gamma   90.00
#
_symmetry.space_group_name_H-M   'P 1'
#
loop_
_entity.id
_entity.type
_entity.pdbx_description
1 polymer ?
#
loop_
_entity_poly.entity_id
_entity_poly.type
_entity_poly.pdbx_seq_one_letter_code
_entity_poly.pdbx_strand_id
1 'polypeptide(L)'
;MSTSDRISRPTNPDGLVLEAWGQGLMLGCLLVMASVTFVNMKKHILLHKLILLELILAMPNGTFIFPKDPVYGWYQSVTAVGLNVSWSLHNVIAWMKNRPFMSRKVSLFYIGTVILAQPYWVLEIYANFAYFNNYNKIFLTTRPLEPIFRDPWWIFTTCSLFYTIKREYNFGIIELVSVSPRFGIMLASMCLSIAFMVVDTCSVLNVFSHSSLPTGIEPFWKLSFIFKCLCDTVILDDFKTALDRMRAYWLRKRNMGCEILLHTGEHHHQHHRMEGSGRLRPTDEDIEALTGNRGDGRKSDSLPKRPVILRRSPSAEESTDHDEWNAAVDLFLCSWSKWCLAWSNLRSLYLLARQGHQNLVIPLGLPISDDWDPSTGSSGDHDSVQVESDLMLIFLDTWPYMTLQTAPYQPPQIQVTKSGTTDPGYLFVGPRGNKPEGTAALIYDEDGNLVYQGPDEVTANFRVQRLFNQDVITFWAGNMTDLGFGYGSVHILDNTYREIYTVTLQGNFVTPDNIVPDSFIDLHESHISDRNTLLVTAYNVTQQSLTSIGGTPEDYMLDSLFYEIDIATNEIVHSWSALEHVDQIALTDSKQGIDVDHGTHDQPWDAYHINSVELFDEGYLVSLRHYWSGYYVHANGTVMWQFSGELGKGDFTLDQAGVFSWQHDMRIYNKTETGMILSLFNNANTPTETVAASTGLSYAVDLVNRTAKTLRTLSDSKDVIHSVSQGNYQQLSSSGHVVLGYGSIAKIKEFDANNKQVLTAQFGTDNEVASYRGYKCAWKATPFWAPAIVARRVSHDSAQVFMSWNGATEYDNWAVMAADAPDSVSTTIVTTFKRTGFETSGTVRGLKTKYLQVVARRGDIPLGMSPIVSF
;
A
#
# COMPACT_ATOMS: atom_id res chain seq x y z
N MET A 1 -18.60 -63.17 15.98
CA MET A 1 -17.34 -62.41 16.06
C MET A 1 -16.92 -62.36 17.51
N SER A 2 -15.68 -62.76 17.83
CA SER A 2 -15.14 -62.47 19.16
C SER A 2 -15.08 -60.95 19.36
N THR A 3 -15.07 -60.48 20.60
CA THR A 3 -14.91 -59.05 20.95
C THR A 3 -13.61 -58.44 20.40
N SER A 4 -12.67 -59.25 19.91
CA SER A 4 -11.40 -58.83 19.31
C SER A 4 -11.45 -58.58 17.79
N ASP A 5 -12.55 -58.91 17.10
CA ASP A 5 -12.70 -58.77 15.63
C ASP A 5 -13.61 -57.60 15.21
N ARG A 6 -14.22 -56.91 16.19
CA ARG A 6 -15.14 -55.80 15.94
C ARG A 6 -14.35 -54.52 15.71
N ILE A 7 -14.54 -53.88 14.57
CA ILE A 7 -14.00 -52.55 14.27
C ILE A 7 -14.77 -51.53 15.11
N SER A 8 -14.04 -50.84 16.00
CA SER A 8 -14.53 -49.76 16.84
C SER A 8 -13.50 -48.63 16.88
N ARG A 9 -13.89 -47.48 17.43
CA ARG A 9 -12.95 -46.39 17.76
C ARG A 9 -11.71 -46.94 18.50
N PRO A 10 -10.49 -46.47 18.20
CA PRO A 10 -9.28 -46.90 18.90
C PRO A 10 -9.41 -46.71 20.42
N THR A 11 -9.13 -47.76 21.18
CA THR A 11 -9.17 -47.76 22.65
C THR A 11 -7.78 -47.74 23.28
N ASN A 12 -6.74 -48.11 22.52
CA ASN A 12 -5.35 -47.98 22.95
C ASN A 12 -4.98 -46.49 23.05
N PRO A 13 -4.42 -46.01 24.18
CA PRO A 13 -3.97 -44.63 24.36
C PRO A 13 -3.09 -44.10 23.21
N ASP A 14 -2.11 -44.88 22.74
CA ASP A 14 -1.18 -44.44 21.71
C ASP A 14 -1.89 -44.27 20.36
N GLY A 15 -2.77 -45.21 20.01
CA GLY A 15 -3.59 -45.13 18.80
C GLY A 15 -4.64 -44.02 18.86
N LEU A 16 -5.20 -43.76 20.04
CA LEU A 16 -6.16 -42.67 20.25
C LEU A 16 -5.48 -41.30 20.12
N VAL A 17 -4.29 -41.13 20.70
CA VAL A 17 -3.51 -39.89 20.61
C VAL A 17 -3.09 -39.63 19.16
N LEU A 18 -2.57 -40.65 18.47
CA LEU A 18 -2.13 -40.50 17.09
C LEU A 18 -3.30 -40.12 16.16
N GLU A 19 -4.46 -40.78 16.31
CA GLU A 19 -5.62 -40.49 15.47
C GLU A 19 -6.23 -39.12 15.79
N ALA A 20 -6.35 -38.76 17.07
CA ALA A 20 -6.85 -37.45 17.49
C ALA A 20 -5.93 -36.31 17.01
N TRP A 21 -4.61 -36.51 17.09
CA TRP A 21 -3.63 -35.56 16.57
C TRP A 21 -3.76 -35.41 15.05
N GLY A 22 -3.78 -36.52 14.31
CA GLY A 22 -3.87 -36.48 12.84
C GLY A 22 -5.16 -35.82 12.37
N GLN A 23 -6.27 -36.07 13.05
CA GLN A 23 -7.56 -35.43 12.78
C GLN A 23 -7.58 -33.94 13.11
N GLY A 24 -7.05 -33.55 14.27
CA GLY A 24 -6.93 -32.14 14.67
C GLY A 24 -6.05 -31.34 13.74
N LEU A 25 -4.90 -31.91 13.32
CA LEU A 25 -4.01 -31.30 12.34
C LEU A 25 -4.72 -31.10 11.00
N MET A 26 -5.37 -32.14 10.48
CA MET A 26 -6.09 -32.05 9.21
C MET A 26 -7.19 -30.99 9.26
N LEU A 27 -8.05 -31.02 10.28
CA LEU A 27 -9.14 -30.04 10.41
C LEU A 27 -8.61 -28.61 10.57
N GLY A 28 -7.59 -28.42 11.42
CA GLY A 28 -6.99 -27.11 11.65
C GLY A 28 -6.36 -26.52 10.40
N CYS A 29 -5.58 -27.30 9.66
CA CYS A 29 -4.97 -26.87 8.40
C CYS A 29 -6.03 -26.54 7.34
N LEU A 30 -7.04 -27.40 7.15
CA LEU A 30 -8.11 -27.16 6.18
C LEU A 30 -8.92 -25.90 6.52
N LEU A 31 -9.19 -25.65 7.80
CA LEU A 31 -9.91 -24.46 8.24
C LEU A 31 -9.15 -23.18 7.91
N VAL A 32 -7.86 -23.13 8.23
CA VAL A 32 -6.99 -21.98 7.91
C VAL A 32 -6.94 -21.76 6.40
N MET A 33 -6.69 -22.81 5.62
CA MET A 33 -6.66 -22.72 4.16
C MET A 33 -8.00 -22.28 3.56
N ALA A 34 -9.13 -22.69 4.15
CA ALA A 34 -10.45 -22.27 3.69
C ALA A 34 -10.71 -20.79 4.00
N SER A 35 -10.27 -20.30 5.17
CA SER A 35 -10.32 -18.87 5.49
C SER A 35 -9.50 -18.05 4.50
N VAL A 36 -8.24 -18.43 4.24
CA VAL A 36 -7.38 -17.75 3.26
C VAL A 36 -8.02 -17.76 1.86
N THR A 37 -8.47 -18.93 1.41
CA THR A 37 -9.13 -19.06 0.10
C THR A 37 -10.37 -18.18 0.01
N PHE A 38 -11.14 -18.06 1.11
CA PHE A 38 -12.36 -17.26 1.13
C PHE A 38 -12.07 -15.75 1.05
N VAL A 39 -11.07 -15.25 1.79
CA VAL A 39 -10.74 -13.82 1.76
C VAL A 39 -10.15 -13.42 0.41
N ASN A 40 -9.38 -14.31 -0.21
CA ASN A 40 -8.74 -14.09 -1.52
C ASN A 40 -9.59 -14.55 -2.72
N MET A 41 -10.89 -14.82 -2.50
CA MET A 41 -11.77 -15.35 -3.54
C MET A 41 -12.31 -14.26 -4.47
N LYS A 42 -11.80 -14.22 -5.71
CA LYS A 42 -12.34 -13.38 -6.78
C LYS A 42 -13.75 -13.83 -7.21
N LYS A 43 -14.75 -12.94 -7.12
CA LYS A 43 -16.19 -13.26 -7.32
C LYS A 43 -16.54 -13.99 -8.64
N HIS A 44 -15.75 -13.77 -9.69
CA HIS A 44 -15.99 -14.23 -11.05
C HIS A 44 -15.18 -15.48 -11.46
N ILE A 45 -14.28 -15.98 -10.60
CA ILE A 45 -13.41 -17.13 -10.93
C ILE A 45 -14.00 -18.42 -10.36
N LEU A 46 -14.29 -19.40 -11.23
CA LEU A 46 -14.84 -20.70 -10.82
C LEU A 46 -13.83 -21.53 -10.01
N LEU A 47 -12.54 -21.44 -10.35
CA LEU A 47 -11.47 -22.21 -9.73
C LEU A 47 -11.40 -22.00 -8.21
N HIS A 48 -11.50 -20.75 -7.73
CA HIS A 48 -11.43 -20.44 -6.29
C HIS A 48 -12.61 -21.06 -5.51
N LYS A 49 -13.80 -21.09 -6.12
CA LYS A 49 -15.00 -21.71 -5.52
C LYS A 49 -14.85 -23.23 -5.41
N LEU A 50 -14.21 -23.86 -6.39
CA LEU A 50 -13.95 -25.30 -6.35
C LEU A 50 -12.89 -25.64 -5.29
N ILE A 51 -11.83 -24.83 -5.15
CA ILE A 51 -10.82 -24.99 -4.09
C ILE A 51 -11.47 -24.87 -2.71
N LEU A 52 -12.30 -23.84 -2.50
CA LEU A 52 -13.02 -23.68 -1.23
C LEU A 52 -13.96 -24.87 -0.94
N LEU A 53 -14.65 -25.37 -1.97
CA LEU A 53 -15.54 -26.53 -1.84
C LEU A 53 -14.76 -27.82 -1.51
N GLU A 54 -13.60 -28.03 -2.12
CA GLU A 54 -12.70 -29.15 -1.83
C GLU A 54 -12.32 -29.18 -0.34
N LEU A 55 -11.90 -28.04 0.19
CA LEU A 55 -11.50 -27.88 1.59
C LEU A 55 -12.67 -28.19 2.54
N ILE A 56 -13.84 -27.59 2.30
CA ILE A 56 -15.03 -27.76 3.15
C ILE A 56 -15.53 -29.21 3.15
N LEU A 57 -15.52 -29.89 2.00
CA LEU A 57 -15.99 -31.27 1.90
C LEU A 57 -15.13 -32.27 2.69
N ALA A 58 -13.84 -31.99 2.86
CA ALA A 58 -12.93 -32.86 3.60
C ALA A 58 -12.96 -32.63 5.13
N MET A 59 -13.31 -31.42 5.60
CA MET A 59 -13.28 -31.07 7.03
C MET A 59 -14.04 -32.03 7.95
N PRO A 60 -15.27 -32.49 7.64
CA PRO A 60 -16.01 -33.39 8.53
C PRO A 60 -15.31 -34.72 8.80
N ASN A 61 -14.42 -35.18 7.92
CA ASN A 61 -13.66 -36.40 8.16
C ASN A 61 -12.54 -36.19 9.21
N GLY A 62 -12.23 -34.96 9.59
CA GLY A 62 -11.31 -34.63 10.68
C GLY A 62 -11.92 -34.68 12.09
N THR A 63 -13.14 -35.21 12.26
CA THR A 63 -13.84 -35.20 13.55
C THR A 63 -14.41 -36.56 13.95
N PHE A 64 -14.16 -37.63 13.20
CA PHE A 64 -14.75 -38.95 13.49
C PHE A 64 -14.19 -39.63 14.73
N ILE A 65 -13.15 -39.09 15.37
CA ILE A 65 -12.66 -39.59 16.66
C ILE A 65 -13.62 -39.29 17.81
N PHE A 66 -14.49 -38.28 17.71
CA PHE A 66 -15.35 -37.88 18.82
C PHE A 66 -16.50 -38.87 19.12
N PRO A 67 -17.25 -39.38 18.11
CA PRO A 67 -18.32 -40.32 18.36
C PRO A 67 -17.85 -41.63 18.99
N LYS A 68 -18.68 -42.18 19.89
CA LYS A 68 -18.50 -43.51 20.47
C LYS A 68 -19.46 -44.49 19.78
N ASP A 69 -19.23 -45.79 19.95
CA ASP A 69 -20.19 -46.81 19.50
C ASP A 69 -21.58 -46.57 20.12
N PRO A 70 -22.68 -46.79 19.37
CA PRO A 70 -22.75 -47.38 18.02
C PRO A 70 -22.64 -46.36 16.86
N VAL A 71 -22.44 -45.06 17.15
CA VAL A 71 -22.51 -43.99 16.14
C VAL A 71 -21.21 -43.85 15.34
N TYR A 72 -20.10 -44.35 15.87
CA TYR A 72 -18.76 -44.25 15.27
C TYR A 72 -18.71 -44.69 13.80
N GLY A 73 -19.17 -45.91 13.49
CA GLY A 73 -19.14 -46.44 12.13
C GLY A 73 -19.95 -45.60 11.14
N TRP A 74 -21.16 -45.20 11.52
CA TRP A 74 -22.01 -44.34 10.70
C TRP A 74 -21.39 -42.97 10.42
N TYR A 75 -20.86 -42.31 11.46
CA TYR A 75 -20.28 -40.99 11.32
C TYR A 75 -19.00 -41.01 10.47
N GLN A 76 -18.12 -41.99 10.71
CA GLN A 76 -16.90 -42.18 9.92
C GLN A 76 -17.26 -42.39 8.43
N SER A 77 -18.25 -43.23 8.13
CA SER A 77 -18.59 -43.54 6.74
C SER A 77 -19.27 -42.38 6.02
N VAL A 78 -20.15 -41.62 6.68
CA VAL A 78 -20.79 -40.43 6.10
C VAL A 78 -19.76 -39.35 5.79
N THR A 79 -18.83 -39.11 6.71
CA THR A 79 -17.79 -38.09 6.51
C THR A 79 -16.75 -38.51 5.47
N ALA A 80 -16.50 -39.82 5.31
CA ALA A 80 -15.64 -40.34 4.25
C ALA A 80 -16.18 -40.09 2.84
N VAL A 81 -17.50 -39.98 2.66
CA VAL A 81 -18.10 -39.58 1.37
C VAL A 81 -17.62 -38.17 0.98
N GLY A 82 -17.65 -37.22 1.92
CA GLY A 82 -17.16 -35.85 1.69
C GLY A 82 -15.68 -35.83 1.30
N LEU A 83 -14.85 -36.61 2.00
CA LEU A 83 -13.43 -36.77 1.67
C LEU A 83 -13.20 -37.33 0.26
N ASN A 84 -13.94 -38.37 -0.14
CA ASN A 84 -13.82 -38.97 -1.47
C ASN A 84 -14.24 -38.00 -2.60
N VAL A 85 -15.29 -37.21 -2.36
CA VAL A 85 -15.69 -36.14 -3.29
C VAL A 85 -14.61 -35.06 -3.36
N SER A 86 -14.01 -34.71 -2.23
CA SER A 86 -12.88 -33.78 -2.17
C SER A 86 -11.67 -34.28 -2.98
N TRP A 87 -11.29 -35.56 -2.86
CA TRP A 87 -10.22 -36.14 -3.70
C TRP A 87 -10.54 -36.12 -5.19
N SER A 88 -11.78 -36.41 -5.57
CA SER A 88 -12.20 -36.31 -6.97
C SER A 88 -12.13 -34.87 -7.47
N LEU A 89 -12.54 -33.91 -6.64
CA LEU A 89 -12.52 -32.49 -6.95
C LEU A 89 -11.09 -31.95 -7.07
N HIS A 90 -10.19 -32.37 -6.19
CA HIS A 90 -8.76 -32.06 -6.24
C HIS A 90 -8.14 -32.44 -7.61
N ASN A 91 -8.44 -33.64 -8.10
CA ASN A 91 -7.95 -34.09 -9.41
C ASN A 91 -8.48 -33.24 -10.57
N VAL A 92 -9.71 -32.71 -10.45
CA VAL A 92 -10.29 -31.76 -11.41
C VAL A 92 -9.65 -30.38 -11.29
N ILE A 93 -9.35 -29.90 -10.08
CA ILE A 93 -8.66 -28.62 -9.84
C ILE A 93 -7.23 -28.67 -10.42
N ALA A 94 -6.49 -29.75 -10.15
CA ALA A 94 -5.17 -30.01 -10.73
C ALA A 94 -5.22 -30.02 -12.26
N TRP A 95 -6.26 -30.65 -12.85
CA TRP A 95 -6.49 -30.59 -14.30
C TRP A 95 -6.71 -29.17 -14.79
N MET A 96 -7.59 -28.39 -14.12
CA MET A 96 -7.90 -27.02 -14.52
C MET A 96 -6.66 -26.12 -14.48
N LYS A 97 -5.80 -26.27 -13.46
CA LYS A 97 -4.56 -25.50 -13.33
C LYS A 97 -3.47 -25.91 -14.32
N ASN A 98 -3.39 -27.19 -14.66
CA ASN A 98 -2.39 -27.70 -15.60
C ASN A 98 -2.86 -27.67 -17.07
N ARG A 99 -4.16 -27.50 -17.31
CA ARG A 99 -4.78 -27.48 -18.65
C ARG A 99 -4.11 -26.54 -19.66
N PRO A 100 -3.70 -25.32 -19.29
CA PRO A 100 -3.07 -24.40 -20.25
C PRO A 100 -1.76 -24.92 -20.85
N PHE A 101 -1.07 -25.86 -20.20
CA PHE A 101 0.18 -26.46 -20.69
C PHE A 101 -0.01 -27.77 -21.47
N MET A 102 -1.23 -28.31 -21.49
CA MET A 102 -1.53 -29.59 -22.13
C MET A 102 -2.12 -29.39 -23.52
N SER A 103 -1.69 -30.22 -24.48
CA SER A 103 -2.41 -30.33 -25.75
C SER A 103 -3.84 -30.80 -25.53
N ARG A 104 -4.76 -30.44 -26.43
CA ARG A 104 -6.19 -30.82 -26.33
C ARG A 104 -6.40 -32.33 -26.16
N LYS A 105 -5.56 -33.16 -26.80
CA LYS A 105 -5.62 -34.62 -26.70
C LYS A 105 -5.21 -35.12 -25.31
N VAL A 106 -4.11 -34.59 -24.75
CA VAL A 106 -3.62 -34.94 -23.42
C VAL A 106 -4.59 -34.46 -22.33
N SER A 107 -5.13 -33.25 -22.48
CA SER A 107 -6.13 -32.69 -21.56
C SER A 107 -7.42 -33.53 -21.52
N LEU A 108 -7.91 -33.99 -22.68
CA LEU A 108 -9.07 -34.89 -22.77
C LEU A 108 -8.77 -36.29 -22.19
N PHE A 109 -7.56 -36.81 -22.42
CA PHE A 109 -7.13 -38.08 -21.83
C PHE A 109 -7.08 -37.99 -20.30
N TYR A 110 -6.50 -36.91 -19.75
CA TYR A 110 -6.43 -36.67 -18.31
C TYR A 110 -7.81 -36.70 -17.67
N ILE A 111 -8.74 -35.86 -18.15
CA ILE A 111 -10.08 -35.80 -17.53
C ILE A 111 -10.89 -37.07 -17.80
N GLY A 112 -10.68 -37.70 -18.95
CA GLY A 112 -11.27 -39.00 -19.28
C GLY A 112 -10.89 -40.08 -18.27
N THR A 113 -9.62 -40.15 -17.85
CA THR A 113 -9.19 -41.12 -16.84
C THR A 113 -9.72 -40.79 -15.44
N VAL A 114 -9.86 -39.51 -15.06
CA VAL A 114 -10.52 -39.11 -13.80
C VAL A 114 -11.98 -39.61 -13.75
N ILE A 115 -12.70 -39.49 -14.87
CA ILE A 115 -14.09 -39.97 -14.97
C ILE A 115 -14.15 -41.49 -14.85
N LEU A 116 -13.20 -42.20 -15.48
CA LEU A 116 -13.11 -43.67 -15.39
C LEU A 116 -12.78 -44.18 -13.98
N ALA A 117 -12.27 -43.34 -13.08
CA ALA A 117 -12.02 -43.69 -11.69
C ALA A 117 -13.28 -43.64 -10.80
N GLN A 118 -14.36 -42.98 -11.24
CA GLN A 118 -15.58 -42.80 -10.42
C GLN A 118 -16.25 -44.12 -9.99
N PRO A 119 -16.34 -45.18 -10.83
CA PRO A 119 -16.87 -46.47 -10.40
C PRO A 119 -16.11 -47.09 -9.22
N TYR A 120 -14.79 -46.90 -9.16
CA TYR A 120 -14.00 -47.34 -8.01
C TYR A 120 -14.41 -46.59 -6.73
N TRP A 121 -14.56 -45.26 -6.80
CA TRP A 121 -14.96 -44.46 -5.64
C TRP A 121 -16.36 -44.81 -5.11
N VAL A 122 -17.29 -45.17 -6.01
CA VAL A 122 -18.62 -45.68 -5.61
C VAL A 122 -18.50 -47.01 -4.86
N LEU A 123 -17.68 -47.93 -5.36
CA LEU A 123 -17.39 -49.20 -4.69
C LEU A 123 -16.73 -48.97 -3.32
N GLU A 124 -15.76 -48.05 -3.26
CA GLU A 124 -14.99 -47.76 -2.05
C GLU A 124 -15.85 -47.11 -0.95
N ILE A 125 -16.81 -46.24 -1.30
CA ILE A 125 -17.79 -45.69 -0.35
C ILE A 125 -18.61 -46.82 0.30
N TYR A 126 -19.07 -47.78 -0.50
CA TYR A 126 -19.80 -48.93 0.01
C TYR A 126 -18.90 -49.84 0.86
N ALA A 127 -17.67 -50.12 0.40
CA ALA A 127 -16.71 -50.95 1.10
C ALA A 127 -16.35 -50.36 2.47
N ASN A 128 -16.10 -49.06 2.53
CA ASN A 128 -15.83 -48.31 3.75
C ASN A 128 -17.01 -48.40 4.73
N PHE A 129 -18.24 -48.14 4.25
CA PHE A 129 -19.45 -48.28 5.06
C PHE A 129 -19.61 -49.69 5.63
N ALA A 130 -19.45 -50.71 4.79
CA ALA A 130 -19.61 -52.10 5.20
C ALA A 130 -18.54 -52.55 6.20
N TYR A 131 -17.31 -52.03 6.09
CA TYR A 131 -16.20 -52.34 6.99
C TYR A 131 -16.35 -51.71 8.37
N PHE A 132 -16.54 -50.38 8.43
CA PHE A 132 -16.65 -49.66 9.71
C PHE A 132 -17.96 -49.93 10.46
N ASN A 133 -18.98 -50.47 9.78
CA ASN A 133 -20.22 -50.95 10.41
C ASN A 133 -20.24 -52.47 10.62
N ASN A 134 -19.10 -53.16 10.46
CA ASN A 134 -18.92 -54.59 10.76
C ASN A 134 -19.82 -55.55 9.94
N TYR A 135 -20.21 -55.17 8.72
CA TYR A 135 -21.01 -56.02 7.82
C TYR A 135 -20.14 -56.98 6.99
N ASN A 136 -19.03 -56.51 6.41
CA ASN A 136 -18.10 -57.33 5.64
C ASN A 136 -16.67 -56.75 5.67
N LYS A 137 -15.68 -57.52 5.21
CA LYS A 137 -14.26 -57.10 5.15
C LYS A 137 -13.80 -56.74 3.74
N ILE A 138 -14.71 -56.37 2.82
CA ILE A 138 -14.38 -56.11 1.40
C ILE A 138 -13.41 -54.93 1.23
N PHE A 139 -13.47 -53.95 2.14
CA PHE A 139 -12.53 -52.83 2.20
C PHE A 139 -11.07 -53.26 2.24
N LEU A 140 -10.74 -54.34 2.94
CA LEU A 140 -9.35 -54.83 3.00
C LEU A 140 -8.84 -55.35 1.64
N THR A 141 -9.75 -55.73 0.74
CA THR A 141 -9.42 -56.18 -0.62
C THR A 141 -9.38 -55.04 -1.63
N THR A 142 -10.16 -53.99 -1.44
CA THR A 142 -10.20 -52.83 -2.36
C THR A 142 -9.15 -51.78 -2.01
N ARG A 143 -8.81 -51.62 -0.73
CA ARG A 143 -7.86 -50.62 -0.21
C ARG A 143 -6.48 -50.61 -0.92
N PRO A 144 -5.85 -51.74 -1.28
CA PRO A 144 -4.58 -51.72 -2.03
C PRO A 144 -4.68 -51.07 -3.42
N LEU A 145 -5.88 -50.98 -4.00
CA LEU A 145 -6.11 -50.33 -5.29
C LEU A 145 -6.27 -48.80 -5.16
N GLU A 146 -6.48 -48.28 -3.95
CA GLU A 146 -6.74 -46.86 -3.72
C GLU A 146 -5.68 -45.93 -4.30
N PRO A 147 -4.37 -46.16 -4.11
CA PRO A 147 -3.36 -45.26 -4.67
C PRO A 147 -3.47 -45.11 -6.19
N ILE A 148 -3.90 -46.15 -6.92
CA ILE A 148 -4.06 -46.14 -8.37
C ILE A 148 -5.23 -45.25 -8.80
N PHE A 149 -6.31 -45.21 -8.03
CA PHE A 149 -7.50 -44.42 -8.35
C PHE A 149 -7.53 -43.04 -7.67
N ARG A 150 -6.54 -42.74 -6.84
CA ARG A 150 -6.40 -41.47 -6.11
C ARG A 150 -5.32 -40.56 -6.68
N ASP A 151 -4.13 -41.09 -6.94
CA ASP A 151 -2.89 -40.29 -7.01
C ASP A 151 -2.22 -40.05 -8.38
N PRO A 152 -2.44 -40.85 -9.46
CA PRO A 152 -1.66 -40.70 -10.70
C PRO A 152 -1.72 -39.32 -11.35
N TRP A 153 -2.88 -38.66 -11.26
CA TRP A 153 -3.12 -37.33 -11.81
C TRP A 153 -2.28 -36.24 -11.14
N TRP A 154 -2.10 -36.34 -9.82
CA TRP A 154 -1.28 -35.40 -9.07
C TRP A 154 0.21 -35.57 -9.38
N ILE A 155 0.68 -36.82 -9.50
CA ILE A 155 2.06 -37.11 -9.94
C ILE A 155 2.29 -36.54 -11.33
N PHE A 156 1.38 -36.80 -12.27
CA PHE A 156 1.46 -36.24 -13.62
C PHE A 156 1.49 -34.71 -13.60
N THR A 157 0.60 -34.07 -12.85
CA THR A 157 0.52 -32.60 -12.77
C THR A 157 1.80 -32.00 -12.21
N THR A 158 2.36 -32.60 -11.17
CA THR A 158 3.64 -32.18 -10.58
C THR A 158 4.77 -32.29 -11.60
N CYS A 159 4.94 -33.48 -12.22
CA CYS A 159 5.99 -33.68 -13.23
C CYS A 159 5.82 -32.77 -14.45
N SER A 160 4.58 -32.55 -14.91
CA SER A 160 4.22 -31.66 -16.02
C SER A 160 4.64 -30.22 -15.71
N LEU A 161 4.34 -29.71 -14.52
CA LEU A 161 4.70 -28.35 -14.11
C LEU A 161 6.22 -28.15 -14.06
N PHE A 162 6.96 -29.07 -13.41
CA PHE A 162 8.43 -29.03 -13.38
C PHE A 162 9.04 -29.10 -14.78
N TYR A 163 8.48 -29.93 -15.66
CA TYR A 163 8.92 -30.06 -17.04
C TYR A 163 8.70 -28.75 -17.82
N THR A 164 7.53 -28.13 -17.69
CA THR A 164 7.18 -26.87 -18.36
C THR A 164 8.05 -25.72 -17.88
N ILE A 165 8.26 -25.56 -16.57
CA ILE A 165 9.13 -24.51 -16.01
C ILE A 165 10.54 -24.61 -16.60
N LYS A 166 11.09 -25.82 -16.64
CA LYS A 166 12.44 -26.05 -17.16
C LYS A 166 12.53 -25.83 -18.68
N ARG A 167 11.52 -26.27 -19.45
CA ARG A 167 11.59 -26.30 -20.91
C ARG A 167 11.10 -25.01 -21.59
N GLU A 168 10.02 -24.42 -21.09
CA GLU A 168 9.36 -23.27 -21.75
C GLU A 168 9.78 -21.91 -21.17
N TYR A 169 10.19 -21.90 -19.90
CA TYR A 169 10.55 -20.68 -19.17
C TYR A 169 12.06 -20.57 -18.88
N ASN A 170 12.84 -21.64 -19.07
CA ASN A 170 14.31 -21.69 -18.90
C ASN A 170 14.82 -21.20 -17.53
N PHE A 171 13.99 -21.24 -16.49
CA PHE A 171 14.38 -20.86 -15.13
C PHE A 171 15.08 -22.01 -14.41
N GLY A 172 16.15 -21.70 -13.68
CA GLY A 172 16.66 -22.59 -12.63
C GLY A 172 15.68 -22.60 -11.44
N ILE A 173 15.45 -23.75 -10.82
CA ILE A 173 14.51 -23.85 -9.67
C ILE A 173 14.92 -22.91 -8.53
N ILE A 174 16.23 -22.79 -8.25
CA ILE A 174 16.75 -21.89 -7.20
C ILE A 174 16.52 -20.42 -7.57
N GLU A 175 16.74 -20.07 -8.83
CA GLU A 175 16.49 -18.72 -9.34
C GLU A 175 15.00 -18.37 -9.25
N LEU A 176 14.13 -19.31 -9.62
CA LEU A 176 12.68 -19.15 -9.52
C LEU A 176 12.21 -18.93 -8.07
N VAL A 177 12.76 -19.67 -7.11
CA VAL A 177 12.46 -19.51 -5.69
C VAL A 177 12.95 -18.15 -5.17
N SER A 178 14.11 -17.68 -5.63
CA SER A 178 14.63 -16.35 -5.24
C SER A 178 13.80 -15.20 -5.81
N VAL A 179 13.17 -15.40 -6.98
CA VAL A 179 12.32 -14.41 -7.65
C VAL A 179 10.91 -14.41 -7.07
N SER A 180 10.37 -15.58 -6.73
CA SER A 180 9.05 -15.72 -6.10
C SER A 180 9.06 -16.79 -5.00
N PRO A 181 9.21 -16.39 -3.73
CA PRO A 181 9.18 -17.30 -2.59
C PRO A 181 7.89 -18.14 -2.52
N ARG A 182 6.75 -17.56 -2.93
CA ARG A 182 5.43 -18.24 -3.01
C ARG A 182 5.46 -19.43 -3.94
N PHE A 183 6.02 -19.23 -5.13
CA PHE A 183 6.17 -20.30 -6.11
C PHE A 183 7.09 -21.40 -5.57
N GLY A 184 8.11 -21.03 -4.79
CA GLY A 184 8.97 -21.97 -4.07
C GLY A 184 8.25 -22.82 -3.03
N ILE A 185 7.43 -22.19 -2.18
CA ILE A 185 6.63 -22.89 -1.16
C ILE A 185 5.66 -23.88 -1.84
N MET A 186 5.02 -23.46 -2.93
CA MET A 186 4.15 -24.32 -3.72
C MET A 186 4.88 -25.57 -4.23
N LEU A 187 6.02 -25.40 -4.92
CA LEU A 187 6.82 -26.52 -5.45
C LEU A 187 7.31 -27.45 -4.34
N ALA A 188 7.73 -26.89 -3.20
CA ALA A 188 8.11 -27.66 -2.02
C ALA A 188 6.94 -28.49 -1.48
N SER A 189 5.74 -27.89 -1.41
CA SER A 189 4.50 -28.57 -1.00
C SER A 189 4.14 -29.71 -1.95
N MET A 190 4.28 -29.53 -3.27
CA MET A 190 4.06 -30.59 -4.25
C MET A 190 5.01 -31.78 -4.02
N CYS A 191 6.30 -31.52 -3.84
CA CYS A 191 7.29 -32.57 -3.56
C CYS A 191 7.00 -33.29 -2.24
N LEU A 192 6.67 -32.55 -1.19
CA LEU A 192 6.38 -33.11 0.13
C LEU A 192 5.10 -33.94 0.13
N SER A 193 4.08 -33.53 -0.63
CA SER A 193 2.85 -34.31 -0.82
C SER A 193 3.11 -35.67 -1.48
N ILE A 194 4.01 -35.73 -2.47
CA ILE A 194 4.43 -36.97 -3.14
C ILE A 194 5.24 -37.85 -2.18
N ALA A 195 6.15 -37.26 -1.39
CA ALA A 195 6.91 -38.01 -0.40
C ALA A 195 5.99 -38.72 0.60
N PHE A 196 5.02 -38.00 1.19
CA PHE A 196 4.05 -38.60 2.10
C PHE A 196 3.10 -39.60 1.42
N MET A 197 2.75 -39.36 0.15
CA MET A 197 1.96 -40.30 -0.66
C MET A 197 2.69 -41.62 -0.89
N VAL A 198 4.01 -41.58 -1.15
CA VAL A 198 4.83 -42.79 -1.29
C VAL A 198 4.89 -43.55 0.03
N VAL A 199 5.10 -42.85 1.15
CA VAL A 199 5.10 -43.46 2.48
C VAL A 199 3.73 -44.09 2.79
N ASP A 200 2.64 -43.39 2.50
CA ASP A 200 1.26 -43.91 2.64
C ASP A 200 1.04 -45.16 1.79
N THR A 201 1.46 -45.15 0.53
CA THR A 201 1.32 -46.29 -0.39
C THR A 201 2.10 -47.51 0.12
N CYS A 202 3.34 -47.31 0.57
CA CYS A 202 4.15 -48.37 1.17
C CYS A 202 3.48 -48.95 2.43
N SER A 203 2.79 -48.12 3.19
CA SER A 203 2.05 -48.52 4.38
C SER A 203 0.80 -49.32 4.02
N VAL A 204 -0.01 -48.83 3.08
CA VAL A 204 -1.19 -49.53 2.55
C VAL A 204 -0.85 -50.89 1.93
N LEU A 205 0.31 -51.02 1.29
CA LEU A 205 0.81 -52.27 0.71
C LEU A 205 1.52 -53.19 1.72
N ASN A 206 1.53 -52.84 3.02
CA ASN A 206 2.14 -53.59 4.12
C ASN A 206 3.67 -53.82 3.99
N VAL A 207 4.38 -52.91 3.31
CA VAL A 207 5.85 -52.97 3.16
C VAL A 207 6.56 -52.75 4.51
N PHE A 208 5.99 -51.93 5.39
CA PHE A 208 6.52 -51.68 6.74
C PHE A 208 6.06 -52.75 7.75
N SER A 209 6.56 -53.97 7.59
CA SER A 209 6.05 -55.15 8.31
C SER A 209 6.42 -55.24 9.82
N HIS A 210 7.18 -54.28 10.36
CA HIS A 210 7.66 -54.30 11.77
C HIS A 210 7.06 -53.24 12.71
N SER A 211 6.25 -52.31 12.19
CA SER A 211 5.60 -51.25 12.98
C SER A 211 4.12 -51.19 12.61
N SER A 212 3.33 -52.13 13.12
CA SER A 212 1.89 -52.25 12.84
C SER A 212 1.12 -51.08 13.47
N LEU A 213 1.05 -49.95 12.77
CA LEU A 213 -0.04 -49.00 12.98
C LEU A 213 -1.34 -49.70 12.53
N PRO A 214 -2.43 -49.65 13.32
CA PRO A 214 -3.68 -50.29 12.93
C PRO A 214 -4.21 -49.71 11.61
N THR A 215 -4.74 -50.58 10.76
CA THR A 215 -5.26 -50.21 9.43
C THR A 215 -6.26 -49.05 9.53
N GLY A 216 -5.92 -47.91 8.92
CA GLY A 216 -6.73 -46.68 8.92
C GLY A 216 -6.32 -45.60 9.92
N ILE A 217 -5.31 -45.84 10.78
CA ILE A 217 -4.80 -44.87 11.79
C ILE A 217 -3.53 -44.14 11.31
N GLU A 218 -3.12 -44.36 10.07
CA GLU A 218 -1.88 -43.81 9.54
C GLU A 218 -2.04 -42.31 9.22
N PRO A 219 -1.13 -41.43 9.67
CA PRO A 219 -1.24 -40.00 9.45
C PRO A 219 -0.75 -39.56 8.05
N PHE A 220 -0.10 -40.44 7.30
CA PHE A 220 0.64 -40.08 6.09
C PHE A 220 -0.25 -39.61 4.94
N TRP A 221 -1.39 -40.26 4.71
CA TRP A 221 -2.36 -39.75 3.73
C TRP A 221 -2.93 -38.38 4.13
N LYS A 222 -3.15 -38.13 5.43
CA LYS A 222 -3.64 -36.83 5.94
C LYS A 222 -2.62 -35.74 5.63
N LEU A 223 -1.34 -35.99 5.87
CA LEU A 223 -0.25 -35.08 5.53
C LEU A 223 -0.14 -34.86 4.00
N SER A 224 -0.18 -35.94 3.21
CA SER A 224 -0.18 -35.82 1.75
C SER A 224 -1.33 -34.95 1.25
N PHE A 225 -2.53 -35.16 1.78
CA PHE A 225 -3.71 -34.38 1.44
C PHE A 225 -3.60 -32.91 1.86
N ILE A 226 -3.10 -32.60 3.06
CA ILE A 226 -2.87 -31.22 3.50
C ILE A 226 -1.92 -30.50 2.53
N PHE A 227 -0.80 -31.12 2.13
CA PHE A 227 0.15 -30.49 1.21
C PHE A 227 -0.37 -30.35 -0.23
N LYS A 228 -1.26 -31.26 -0.66
CA LYS A 228 -2.01 -31.12 -1.91
C LYS A 228 -2.89 -29.88 -1.89
N CYS A 229 -3.74 -29.74 -0.88
CA CYS A 229 -4.63 -28.58 -0.74
C CYS A 229 -3.86 -27.27 -0.49
N LEU A 230 -2.72 -27.33 0.21
CA LEU A 230 -1.85 -26.17 0.42
C LEU A 230 -1.33 -25.64 -0.91
N CYS A 231 -0.83 -26.52 -1.79
CA CYS A 231 -0.42 -26.15 -3.14
C CYS A 231 -1.53 -25.41 -3.89
N ASP A 232 -2.79 -25.84 -3.69
CA ASP A 232 -3.91 -25.22 -4.37
C ASP A 232 -4.30 -23.86 -3.80
N THR A 233 -4.04 -23.64 -2.51
CA THR A 233 -4.31 -22.39 -1.80
C THR A 233 -3.20 -21.34 -2.01
N VAL A 234 -1.97 -21.76 -2.32
CA VAL A 234 -0.83 -20.84 -2.58
C VAL A 234 -1.00 -20.05 -3.87
N ILE A 235 -1.48 -20.71 -4.91
CA ILE A 235 -1.71 -20.08 -6.21
C ILE A 235 -3.15 -20.38 -6.60
N LEU A 236 -4.03 -19.41 -6.38
CA LEU A 236 -5.45 -19.51 -6.71
C LEU A 236 -5.71 -19.37 -8.21
N ASP A 237 -4.85 -18.64 -8.92
CA ASP A 237 -4.83 -18.51 -10.39
C ASP A 237 -4.32 -19.80 -11.07
N ASP A 238 -4.49 -19.91 -12.39
CA ASP A 238 -3.86 -20.99 -13.15
C ASP A 238 -2.34 -20.78 -13.25
N PHE A 239 -1.60 -21.90 -13.25
CA PHE A 239 -0.14 -21.87 -13.25
C PHE A 239 0.47 -21.11 -14.43
N LYS A 240 -0.20 -21.08 -15.59
CA LYS A 240 0.32 -20.39 -16.78
C LYS A 240 0.24 -18.88 -16.59
N THR A 241 -0.90 -18.38 -16.13
CA THR A 241 -1.08 -16.96 -15.80
C THR A 241 -0.03 -16.50 -14.77
N ALA A 242 0.23 -17.31 -13.74
CA ALA A 242 1.27 -17.02 -12.75
C ALA A 242 2.70 -17.01 -13.35
N LEU A 243 3.06 -18.02 -14.14
CA LEU A 243 4.38 -18.09 -14.78
C LEU A 243 4.60 -16.99 -15.82
N ASP A 244 3.58 -16.61 -16.58
CA ASP A 244 3.67 -15.54 -17.59
C ASP A 244 3.88 -14.17 -16.94
N ARG A 245 3.21 -13.89 -15.82
CA ARG A 245 3.43 -12.67 -15.01
C ARG A 245 4.88 -12.59 -14.53
N MET A 246 5.43 -13.69 -14.01
CA MET A 246 6.82 -13.75 -13.54
C MET A 246 7.83 -13.65 -14.69
N ARG A 247 7.56 -14.26 -15.85
CA ARG A 247 8.43 -14.11 -17.03
C ARG A 247 8.44 -12.67 -17.54
N ALA A 248 7.29 -12.00 -17.56
CA ALA A 248 7.20 -10.59 -17.93
C ALA A 248 8.02 -9.71 -16.96
N TYR A 249 7.92 -9.98 -15.66
CA TYR A 249 8.73 -9.34 -14.63
C TYR A 249 10.24 -9.59 -14.83
N TRP A 250 10.65 -10.84 -15.09
CA TRP A 250 12.06 -11.19 -15.25
C TRP A 250 12.68 -10.67 -16.56
N LEU A 251 11.94 -10.67 -17.68
CA LEU A 251 12.40 -10.07 -18.94
C LEU A 251 12.61 -8.55 -18.81
N ARG A 252 11.75 -7.85 -18.05
CA ARG A 252 11.95 -6.42 -17.75
C ARG A 252 13.22 -6.20 -16.90
N LYS A 253 13.42 -7.02 -15.86
CA LYS A 253 14.61 -6.95 -14.99
C LYS A 253 15.92 -7.27 -15.73
N ARG A 254 15.89 -8.23 -16.66
CA ARG A 254 17.08 -8.65 -17.40
C ARG A 254 17.44 -7.72 -18.56
N ASN A 255 16.46 -7.05 -19.18
CA ASN A 255 16.75 -6.00 -20.16
C ASN A 255 17.44 -4.80 -19.51
N MET A 256 17.02 -4.39 -18.30
CA MET A 256 17.74 -3.38 -17.50
C MET A 256 19.20 -3.81 -17.21
N GLY A 257 19.47 -5.09 -16.94
CA GLY A 257 20.83 -5.59 -16.69
C GLY A 257 21.71 -5.78 -17.94
N CYS A 258 21.11 -5.95 -19.13
CA CYS A 258 21.86 -6.18 -20.37
C CYS A 258 22.28 -4.87 -21.06
N GLU A 259 21.53 -3.78 -20.86
CA GLU A 259 21.95 -2.43 -21.27
C GLU A 259 23.18 -1.95 -20.47
N ILE A 260 23.28 -2.32 -19.19
CA ILE A 260 24.45 -2.02 -18.34
C ILE A 260 25.72 -2.77 -18.83
N LEU A 261 25.58 -4.00 -19.35
CA LEU A 261 26.70 -4.83 -19.82
C LEU A 261 27.17 -4.50 -21.25
N LEU A 262 26.30 -4.00 -22.12
CA LEU A 262 26.69 -3.56 -23.45
C LEU A 262 27.45 -2.22 -23.44
N HIS A 263 27.25 -1.39 -22.41
CA HIS A 263 28.01 -0.14 -22.24
C HIS A 263 29.41 -0.31 -21.63
N THR A 264 29.76 -1.50 -21.11
CA THR A 264 31.03 -1.75 -20.42
C THR A 264 32.01 -2.63 -21.22
N GLY A 265 31.68 -2.99 -22.47
CA GLY A 265 32.33 -4.07 -23.21
C GLY A 265 32.94 -3.73 -24.57
N GLU A 266 33.32 -2.49 -24.89
CA GLU A 266 34.16 -2.20 -26.06
C GLU A 266 35.15 -1.07 -25.77
N HIS A 267 36.32 -1.39 -25.23
CA HIS A 267 37.57 -0.66 -25.49
C HIS A 267 38.77 -1.53 -25.07
N HIS A 268 39.33 -2.29 -26.01
CA HIS A 268 40.79 -2.47 -26.21
C HIS A 268 41.10 -3.61 -27.20
N HIS A 269 41.46 -3.30 -28.46
CA HIS A 269 42.83 -3.44 -28.98
C HIS A 269 42.91 -3.31 -30.52
N GLN A 270 43.78 -2.37 -30.94
CA GLN A 270 44.78 -2.41 -32.02
C GLN A 270 44.46 -2.86 -33.46
N HIS A 271 44.80 -1.93 -34.37
CA HIS A 271 45.22 -2.13 -35.76
C HIS A 271 45.92 -3.46 -36.06
N HIS A 272 45.38 -4.22 -37.03
CA HIS A 272 46.17 -4.86 -38.09
C HIS A 272 45.31 -5.17 -39.32
N ARG A 273 45.90 -4.91 -40.50
CA ARG A 273 45.39 -5.12 -41.86
C ARG A 273 45.50 -6.60 -42.26
N MET A 274 44.44 -7.22 -42.78
CA MET A 274 44.51 -8.19 -43.89
C MET A 274 43.12 -8.50 -44.49
N GLU A 275 43.14 -8.88 -45.77
CA GLU A 275 42.03 -9.09 -46.71
C GLU A 275 41.17 -10.35 -46.42
N GLY A 276 39.93 -10.37 -46.95
CA GLY A 276 39.32 -11.61 -47.49
C GLY A 276 37.93 -12.03 -47.01
N SER A 277 36.96 -11.98 -47.95
CA SER A 277 35.88 -12.96 -48.19
C SER A 277 34.63 -13.04 -47.27
N GLY A 278 33.55 -12.37 -47.72
CA GLY A 278 32.26 -12.99 -48.11
C GLY A 278 31.35 -13.70 -47.09
N ARG A 279 30.16 -13.11 -46.83
CA ARG A 279 28.82 -13.70 -47.13
C ARG A 279 27.65 -12.83 -46.65
N LEU A 280 26.89 -12.35 -47.64
CA LEU A 280 25.42 -12.22 -47.77
C LEU A 280 24.53 -11.88 -46.54
N ARG A 281 23.90 -10.69 -46.61
CA ARG A 281 22.62 -10.34 -45.94
C ARG A 281 21.43 -10.86 -46.78
N PRO A 282 20.28 -11.23 -46.19
CA PRO A 282 19.02 -11.33 -46.91
C PRO A 282 18.29 -9.97 -46.94
N THR A 283 17.75 -9.65 -48.10
CA THR A 283 16.90 -8.50 -48.42
C THR A 283 15.42 -8.82 -48.27
N ASP A 284 14.61 -7.78 -48.07
CA ASP A 284 13.15 -7.77 -48.09
C ASP A 284 12.58 -8.30 -49.41
N GLU A 285 11.92 -9.46 -49.37
CA GLU A 285 10.93 -9.94 -50.34
C GLU A 285 10.36 -11.25 -49.80
N ASP A 286 9.21 -11.22 -49.10
CA ASP A 286 8.36 -12.41 -48.87
C ASP A 286 7.02 -12.13 -48.14
N ILE A 287 6.26 -11.08 -48.45
CA ILE A 287 4.80 -11.05 -48.11
C ILE A 287 3.99 -10.32 -49.20
N GLU A 288 3.76 -10.99 -50.32
CA GLU A 288 2.60 -10.71 -51.19
C GLU A 288 2.07 -12.03 -51.78
N ALA A 289 1.18 -12.69 -51.03
CA ALA A 289 0.22 -13.63 -51.60
C ALA A 289 -0.92 -13.85 -50.60
N LEU A 290 -2.14 -13.46 -51.04
CA LEU A 290 -3.48 -13.84 -50.56
C LEU A 290 -4.42 -12.65 -50.32
N THR A 291 -4.47 -11.71 -51.27
CA THR A 291 -5.64 -10.85 -51.50
C THR A 291 -6.41 -11.37 -52.72
N GLY A 292 -7.32 -12.32 -52.49
CA GLY A 292 -8.27 -12.81 -53.48
C GLY A 292 -9.67 -12.29 -53.21
N ASN A 293 -10.02 -11.16 -53.82
CA ASN A 293 -11.34 -10.54 -53.73
C ASN A 293 -12.26 -11.08 -54.85
N ARG A 294 -13.42 -11.66 -54.51
CA ARG A 294 -14.57 -11.84 -55.42
C ARG A 294 -15.85 -11.66 -54.62
N GLY A 295 -16.65 -10.66 -54.99
CA GLY A 295 -18.00 -10.46 -54.49
C GLY A 295 -19.05 -11.20 -55.32
N ASP A 296 -20.20 -11.49 -54.71
CA ASP A 296 -21.54 -11.19 -55.25
C ASP A 296 -22.64 -11.41 -54.18
N GLY A 297 -23.74 -10.63 -54.28
CA GLY A 297 -25.11 -11.16 -54.08
C GLY A 297 -25.79 -11.16 -52.70
N ARG A 298 -26.61 -10.11 -52.46
CA ARG A 298 -27.80 -9.99 -51.56
C ARG A 298 -28.42 -11.27 -50.94
N LYS A 299 -28.77 -11.20 -49.63
CA LYS A 299 -30.17 -11.21 -49.12
C LYS A 299 -30.23 -11.03 -47.59
N SER A 300 -31.27 -10.31 -47.16
CA SER A 300 -31.73 -10.13 -45.79
C SER A 300 -32.22 -11.43 -45.16
N ASP A 301 -31.87 -11.68 -43.90
CA ASP A 301 -32.76 -12.29 -42.90
C ASP A 301 -32.24 -12.07 -41.47
N SER A 302 -33.20 -12.14 -40.55
CA SER A 302 -33.23 -11.63 -39.18
C SER A 302 -32.59 -12.50 -38.09
N LEU A 303 -32.14 -11.82 -37.02
CA LEU A 303 -31.89 -12.24 -35.60
C LEU A 303 -30.56 -12.96 -35.26
N PRO A 304 -30.02 -12.88 -34.02
CA PRO A 304 -30.54 -12.22 -32.80
C PRO A 304 -29.59 -11.18 -32.16
N LYS A 305 -30.15 -10.38 -31.23
CA LYS A 305 -29.44 -9.48 -30.31
C LYS A 305 -28.27 -10.20 -29.61
N ARG A 306 -27.05 -9.67 -29.73
CA ARG A 306 -25.92 -10.01 -28.85
C ARG A 306 -25.92 -9.09 -27.63
N PRO A 307 -25.62 -9.61 -26.44
CA PRO A 307 -25.69 -8.86 -25.19
C PRO A 307 -24.57 -7.82 -25.12
N VAL A 308 -24.92 -6.66 -24.57
CA VAL A 308 -24.00 -5.63 -24.08
C VAL A 308 -23.04 -6.27 -23.08
N ILE A 309 -21.75 -6.32 -23.41
CA ILE A 309 -20.69 -6.66 -22.45
C ILE A 309 -20.30 -5.36 -21.76
N LEU A 310 -20.92 -5.12 -20.60
CA LEU A 310 -20.39 -4.22 -19.58
C LEU A 310 -19.02 -4.79 -19.14
N ARG A 311 -17.92 -4.19 -19.60
CA ARG A 311 -16.58 -4.50 -19.08
C ARG A 311 -16.47 -3.92 -17.68
N ARG A 312 -16.67 -4.77 -16.67
CA ARG A 312 -16.22 -4.53 -15.29
C ARG A 312 -14.69 -4.48 -15.28
N SER A 313 -14.17 -3.41 -14.69
CA SER A 313 -12.77 -3.18 -14.35
C SER A 313 -12.25 -4.28 -13.40
N PRO A 314 -10.97 -4.67 -13.45
CA PRO A 314 -10.41 -5.66 -12.54
C PRO A 314 -10.33 -5.08 -11.12
N SER A 315 -10.76 -5.88 -10.15
CA SER A 315 -10.97 -5.57 -8.75
C SER A 315 -9.67 -5.49 -7.93
N ALA A 316 -9.73 -4.68 -6.87
CA ALA A 316 -8.80 -4.52 -5.76
C ALA A 316 -8.63 -5.78 -4.87
N GLU A 317 -8.41 -6.94 -5.48
CA GLU A 317 -8.36 -8.25 -4.80
C GLU A 317 -6.95 -8.85 -4.71
N GLU A 318 -5.88 -8.18 -5.19
CA GLU A 318 -4.56 -8.83 -5.37
C GLU A 318 -3.45 -8.39 -4.39
N SER A 319 -3.56 -7.23 -3.70
CA SER A 319 -2.58 -6.81 -2.67
C SER A 319 -2.94 -7.27 -1.25
N THR A 320 -4.24 -7.45 -0.94
CA THR A 320 -4.69 -8.20 0.25
C THR A 320 -4.21 -9.65 0.21
N ASP A 321 -4.09 -10.21 -1.00
CA ASP A 321 -3.57 -11.55 -1.24
C ASP A 321 -2.06 -11.66 -0.95
N HIS A 322 -1.32 -10.55 -0.76
CA HIS A 322 0.12 -10.59 -0.48
C HIS A 322 0.49 -10.68 1.02
N ASP A 323 -0.13 -9.82 1.83
CA ASP A 323 0.11 -9.73 3.27
C ASP A 323 -0.74 -10.70 4.08
N GLU A 324 -1.97 -10.98 3.66
CA GLU A 324 -2.79 -12.01 4.31
C GLU A 324 -2.21 -13.40 4.10
N TRP A 325 -1.52 -13.64 2.99
CA TRP A 325 -0.87 -14.92 2.72
C TRP A 325 0.44 -15.07 3.50
N ASN A 326 1.24 -14.00 3.66
CA ASN A 326 2.43 -14.05 4.51
C ASN A 326 2.00 -14.21 5.98
N ALA A 327 0.96 -13.49 6.42
CA ALA A 327 0.35 -13.70 7.73
C ALA A 327 -0.28 -15.09 7.86
N ALA A 328 -0.86 -15.67 6.81
CA ALA A 328 -1.44 -17.00 6.82
C ALA A 328 -0.40 -18.13 6.73
N VAL A 329 0.70 -17.92 6.03
CA VAL A 329 1.89 -18.79 6.04
C VAL A 329 2.57 -18.70 7.38
N ASP A 330 2.71 -17.52 7.96
CA ASP A 330 3.22 -17.35 9.31
C ASP A 330 2.26 -17.94 10.32
N LEU A 331 0.94 -17.81 10.17
CA LEU A 331 -0.06 -18.51 10.98
C LEU A 331 -0.04 -20.01 10.75
N PHE A 332 0.21 -20.50 9.53
CA PHE A 332 0.29 -21.92 9.21
C PHE A 332 1.59 -22.53 9.73
N LEU A 333 2.73 -21.87 9.56
CA LEU A 333 4.05 -22.25 10.07
C LEU A 333 4.13 -22.05 11.59
N CYS A 334 3.47 -21.04 12.15
CA CYS A 334 3.35 -20.80 13.59
C CYS A 334 2.35 -21.77 14.22
N SER A 335 1.25 -22.10 13.55
CA SER A 335 0.34 -23.17 13.97
C SER A 335 1.07 -24.50 13.88
N TRP A 336 1.72 -24.83 12.76
CA TRP A 336 2.53 -26.02 12.57
C TRP A 336 3.65 -26.11 13.61
N SER A 337 4.39 -25.02 13.88
CA SER A 337 5.44 -24.98 14.89
C SER A 337 4.88 -25.07 16.30
N LYS A 338 3.76 -24.41 16.62
CA LYS A 338 3.05 -24.54 17.91
C LYS A 338 2.44 -25.92 18.09
N TRP A 339 2.04 -26.60 17.03
CA TRP A 339 1.56 -27.99 17.05
C TRP A 339 2.71 -28.99 17.13
N CYS A 340 3.88 -28.70 16.53
CA CYS A 340 5.12 -29.46 16.71
C CYS A 340 5.72 -29.24 18.11
N LEU A 341 5.59 -28.03 18.68
CA LEU A 341 5.89 -27.69 20.08
C LEU A 341 4.87 -28.34 21.02
N ALA A 342 3.60 -28.40 20.65
CA ALA A 342 2.60 -29.16 21.39
C ALA A 342 2.94 -30.65 21.35
N TRP A 343 3.50 -31.18 20.24
CA TRP A 343 4.04 -32.54 20.15
C TRP A 343 5.28 -32.74 21.02
N SER A 344 6.24 -31.82 21.02
CA SER A 344 7.42 -31.91 21.91
C SER A 344 7.03 -31.79 23.38
N ASN A 345 6.02 -30.98 23.70
CA ASN A 345 5.47 -30.81 25.03
C ASN A 345 4.57 -31.97 25.45
N LEU A 346 3.78 -32.58 24.56
CA LEU A 346 3.01 -33.81 24.81
C LEU A 346 3.92 -35.03 24.95
N ARG A 347 5.01 -35.11 24.16
CA ARG A 347 6.07 -36.11 24.34
C ARG A 347 6.79 -35.89 25.67
N SER A 348 7.07 -34.64 26.05
CA SER A 348 7.68 -34.30 27.34
C SER A 348 6.72 -34.58 28.51
N LEU A 349 5.42 -34.28 28.38
CA LEU A 349 4.38 -34.59 29.36
C LEU A 349 4.12 -36.09 29.47
N TYR A 350 4.21 -36.84 28.38
CA TYR A 350 4.14 -38.30 28.36
C TYR A 350 5.39 -38.94 28.98
N LEU A 351 6.58 -38.38 28.73
CA LEU A 351 7.84 -38.80 29.37
C LEU A 351 7.86 -38.44 30.87
N LEU A 352 7.30 -37.28 31.25
CA LEU A 352 7.11 -36.84 32.64
C LEU A 352 6.07 -37.67 33.38
N ALA A 353 4.96 -38.05 32.72
CA ALA A 353 3.96 -38.96 33.28
C ALA A 353 4.49 -40.39 33.45
N ARG A 354 5.52 -40.78 32.67
CA ARG A 354 6.23 -42.06 32.81
C ARG A 354 7.32 -42.03 33.89
N GLN A 355 7.81 -40.85 34.26
CA GLN A 355 8.76 -40.60 35.35
C GLN A 355 8.05 -40.13 36.62
N GLY A 356 7.07 -40.89 37.09
CA GLY A 356 6.63 -40.79 38.47
C GLY A 356 7.73 -41.35 39.38
N HIS A 357 8.56 -40.47 39.94
CA HIS A 357 9.20 -40.53 41.27
C HIS A 357 10.49 -39.69 41.26
N GLN A 358 10.41 -38.46 41.78
CA GLN A 358 11.31 -37.82 42.76
C GLN A 358 11.34 -36.28 42.59
N ASN A 359 11.29 -35.61 43.75
CA ASN A 359 11.20 -34.17 43.99
C ASN A 359 12.06 -33.27 43.08
N LEU A 360 11.49 -32.15 42.61
CA LEU A 360 12.24 -30.89 42.64
C LEU A 360 11.32 -29.65 42.58
N VAL A 361 11.61 -28.73 43.49
CA VAL A 361 11.04 -27.39 43.71
C VAL A 361 11.60 -26.42 42.66
N ILE A 362 10.80 -25.49 42.14
CA ILE A 362 11.29 -24.32 41.39
C ILE A 362 10.84 -23.05 42.12
N PRO A 363 11.78 -22.20 42.60
CA PRO A 363 11.46 -20.98 43.33
C PRO A 363 11.27 -19.76 42.41
N LEU A 364 10.38 -18.86 42.85
CA LEU A 364 10.34 -17.45 42.49
C LEU A 364 11.61 -16.74 42.95
N GLY A 365 12.19 -15.87 42.11
CA GLY A 365 13.28 -14.98 42.50
C GLY A 365 13.67 -13.97 41.42
N LEU A 366 13.30 -12.71 41.63
CA LEU A 366 13.91 -11.51 41.05
C LEU A 366 15.33 -11.32 41.60
N PRO A 367 16.17 -10.48 40.96
CA PRO A 367 16.74 -9.39 41.74
C PRO A 367 16.78 -8.03 41.02
N ILE A 368 16.55 -7.00 41.84
CA ILE A 368 16.94 -5.60 41.69
C ILE A 368 18.32 -5.43 42.38
N SER A 369 19.20 -4.60 41.85
CA SER A 369 20.18 -3.85 42.66
C SER A 369 20.60 -2.55 41.96
N ASP A 370 20.57 -1.47 42.75
CA ASP A 370 20.79 -0.06 42.44
C ASP A 370 22.27 0.39 42.32
N ASP A 371 22.40 1.59 41.75
CA ASP A 371 23.36 2.69 42.02
C ASP A 371 24.84 2.61 41.64
N TRP A 372 25.29 3.55 40.77
CA TRP A 372 26.18 4.67 41.16
C TRP A 372 26.41 5.69 39.99
N ASP A 373 26.12 6.99 40.20
CA ASP A 373 26.73 8.18 39.56
C ASP A 373 27.26 9.11 40.68
N PRO A 374 28.44 9.78 40.55
CA PRO A 374 28.43 11.20 40.15
C PRO A 374 29.66 11.68 39.34
N SER A 375 29.35 12.38 38.26
CA SER A 375 29.99 13.61 37.69
C SER A 375 31.33 14.13 38.23
N THR A 376 32.25 14.52 37.31
CA THR A 376 32.96 15.84 37.27
C THR A 376 33.79 16.01 35.98
N GLY A 377 33.76 17.20 35.35
CA GLY A 377 35.00 17.85 34.86
C GLY A 377 35.18 18.22 33.38
N SER A 378 34.68 19.41 33.00
CA SER A 378 35.36 20.52 32.30
C SER A 378 36.02 20.40 30.89
N SER A 379 35.52 21.28 30.00
CA SER A 379 36.21 22.31 29.19
C SER A 379 37.25 21.94 28.10
N GLY A 380 37.06 22.51 26.91
CA GLY A 380 38.09 22.74 25.91
C GLY A 380 37.55 23.36 24.62
N ASP A 381 37.68 24.69 24.50
CA ASP A 381 37.45 25.53 23.31
C ASP A 381 38.34 25.18 22.11
N HIS A 382 37.90 25.51 20.88
CA HIS A 382 38.73 26.09 19.81
C HIS A 382 37.91 26.80 18.70
N ASP A 383 37.90 28.13 18.78
CA ASP A 383 38.12 29.18 17.76
C ASP A 383 37.62 29.08 16.29
N SER A 384 36.61 29.92 16.03
CA SER A 384 36.53 31.04 15.06
C SER A 384 37.05 30.93 13.61
N VAL A 385 36.17 31.26 12.65
CA VAL A 385 36.48 32.17 11.52
C VAL A 385 35.27 33.09 11.27
N GLN A 386 35.48 34.40 11.40
CA GLN A 386 34.57 35.47 10.94
C GLN A 386 34.76 35.70 9.44
N VAL A 387 33.66 35.88 8.71
CA VAL A 387 33.61 36.72 7.50
C VAL A 387 32.40 37.65 7.66
N GLU A 388 32.65 38.94 7.48
CA GLU A 388 31.77 40.06 7.72
C GLU A 388 31.40 40.68 6.36
N SER A 389 30.11 40.72 5.99
CA SER A 389 29.48 41.77 5.15
C SER A 389 28.08 41.36 4.67
N ASP A 390 27.02 41.86 5.31
CA ASP A 390 26.19 42.92 4.73
C ASP A 390 24.99 43.24 5.63
N LEU A 391 24.73 44.54 5.77
CA LEU A 391 23.70 45.15 6.61
C LEU A 391 22.30 44.82 6.06
N MET A 392 21.75 43.67 6.45
CA MET A 392 20.32 43.43 6.36
C MET A 392 19.65 44.13 7.55
N LEU A 393 18.83 45.14 7.27
CA LEU A 393 17.83 45.61 8.22
C LEU A 393 16.97 44.40 8.59
N ILE A 394 17.27 43.77 9.72
CA ILE A 394 16.42 42.75 10.34
C ILE A 394 15.13 43.46 10.72
N PHE A 395 14.14 43.44 9.83
CA PHE A 395 12.76 43.48 10.29
C PHE A 395 12.62 42.23 11.14
N LEU A 396 12.58 42.42 12.46
CA LEU A 396 12.16 41.36 13.36
C LEU A 396 10.78 40.95 12.87
N ASP A 397 10.64 39.74 12.33
CA ASP A 397 9.34 39.16 12.07
C ASP A 397 8.51 39.25 13.36
N THR A 398 7.41 39.98 13.31
CA THR A 398 6.55 40.23 14.48
C THR A 398 5.31 39.35 14.47
N TRP A 399 5.23 38.34 13.59
CA TRP A 399 4.07 37.47 13.54
C TRP A 399 3.81 36.82 14.91
N PRO A 400 2.59 36.91 15.44
CA PRO A 400 2.29 36.36 16.76
C PRO A 400 2.12 34.84 16.70
N TYR A 401 2.70 34.15 17.68
CA TYR A 401 2.56 32.70 17.89
C TYR A 401 1.77 32.42 19.18
N MET A 402 1.01 31.34 19.20
CA MET A 402 0.26 30.93 20.39
C MET A 402 1.21 30.39 21.47
N THR A 403 0.84 30.58 22.73
CA THR A 403 1.48 29.90 23.86
C THR A 403 0.39 29.16 24.63
N LEU A 404 0.54 27.86 24.78
CA LEU A 404 -0.44 26.99 25.41
C LEU A 404 0.09 26.51 26.76
N GLN A 405 -0.82 26.26 27.72
CA GLN A 405 -0.45 25.67 29.00
C GLN A 405 -0.46 24.14 28.94
N THR A 406 -1.34 23.59 28.12
CA THR A 406 -1.61 22.14 28.00
C THR A 406 -0.72 21.42 27.01
N ALA A 407 0.07 22.15 26.21
CA ALA A 407 1.00 21.61 25.24
C ALA A 407 2.19 22.55 25.02
N PRO A 408 3.38 22.05 24.65
CA PRO A 408 4.56 22.88 24.38
C PRO A 408 4.53 23.56 23.00
N TYR A 409 3.42 23.48 22.29
CA TYR A 409 3.27 23.96 20.92
C TYR A 409 3.32 25.48 20.80
N GLN A 410 3.94 25.96 19.72
CA GLN A 410 3.99 27.38 19.33
C GLN A 410 3.50 27.59 17.89
N PRO A 411 2.23 27.28 17.58
CA PRO A 411 1.68 27.48 16.24
C PRO A 411 1.43 28.97 15.96
N PRO A 412 1.47 29.44 14.70
CA PRO A 412 1.16 30.83 14.37
C PRO A 412 -0.30 31.16 14.72
N GLN A 413 -0.54 32.39 15.16
CA GLN A 413 -1.90 32.91 15.25
C GLN A 413 -2.39 33.28 13.86
N ILE A 414 -3.36 32.54 13.33
CA ILE A 414 -3.91 32.81 12.00
C ILE A 414 -4.87 34.00 12.08
N GLN A 415 -4.68 34.97 11.19
CA GLN A 415 -5.60 36.08 10.98
C GLN A 415 -6.61 35.68 9.92
N VAL A 416 -7.88 35.51 10.29
CA VAL A 416 -8.96 35.17 9.35
C VAL A 416 -9.88 36.37 9.14
N THR A 417 -10.10 36.72 7.87
CA THR A 417 -11.08 37.71 7.44
C THR A 417 -12.15 37.05 6.58
N LYS A 418 -13.42 37.11 7.00
CA LYS A 418 -14.59 36.64 6.24
C LYS A 418 -15.34 37.83 5.63
N SER A 419 -15.44 37.87 4.31
CA SER A 419 -16.09 38.91 3.51
C SER A 419 -17.39 38.43 2.81
N GLY A 420 -17.73 37.15 3.01
CA GLY A 420 -18.94 36.50 2.52
C GLY A 420 -19.19 35.16 3.22
N THR A 421 -20.15 34.40 2.71
CA THR A 421 -20.41 33.03 3.17
C THR A 421 -19.30 32.10 2.69
N THR A 422 -18.77 31.28 3.59
CA THR A 422 -17.74 30.28 3.31
C THR A 422 -18.33 28.88 3.25
N ASP A 423 -17.66 27.96 2.56
CA ASP A 423 -17.96 26.54 2.58
C ASP A 423 -17.49 25.92 3.92
N PRO A 424 -18.17 24.93 4.52
CA PRO A 424 -17.72 24.36 5.78
C PRO A 424 -16.43 23.54 5.62
N GLY A 425 -15.53 23.61 6.60
CA GLY A 425 -14.32 22.77 6.64
C GLY A 425 -13.23 23.35 7.52
N TYR A 426 -12.13 22.62 7.65
CA TYR A 426 -10.94 23.04 8.37
C TYR A 426 -9.83 23.43 7.39
N LEU A 427 -8.99 24.38 7.77
CA LEU A 427 -7.81 24.80 7.01
C LEU A 427 -6.61 23.91 7.37
N PHE A 428 -5.92 23.40 6.35
CA PHE A 428 -4.72 22.57 6.47
C PHE A 428 -3.54 23.32 5.87
N VAL A 429 -2.51 23.55 6.70
CA VAL A 429 -1.27 24.23 6.32
C VAL A 429 -0.07 23.53 6.92
N GLY A 430 1.08 23.63 6.24
CA GLY A 430 2.39 23.24 6.75
C GLY A 430 3.33 24.44 6.71
N PRO A 431 3.22 25.38 7.67
CA PRO A 431 4.06 26.57 7.67
C PRO A 431 5.53 26.20 7.84
N ARG A 432 6.40 26.94 7.16
CA ARG A 432 7.85 26.96 7.38
C ARG A 432 8.35 28.36 7.05
N GLY A 433 9.40 28.82 7.71
CA GLY A 433 9.90 30.15 7.45
C GLY A 433 11.21 30.45 8.15
N ASN A 434 11.47 31.73 8.35
CA ASN A 434 12.65 32.26 9.05
C ASN A 434 12.75 31.89 10.54
N LYS A 435 11.72 31.24 11.11
CA LYS A 435 11.64 30.82 12.51
C LYS A 435 11.22 29.36 12.62
N PRO A 436 11.73 28.61 13.62
CA PRO A 436 11.32 27.23 13.84
C PRO A 436 9.88 27.12 14.36
N GLU A 437 9.37 28.14 15.08
CA GLU A 437 8.02 28.13 15.63
C GLU A 437 6.95 27.88 14.55
N GLY A 438 6.02 26.97 14.84
CA GLY A 438 4.92 26.65 13.95
C GLY A 438 5.27 25.75 12.77
N THR A 439 6.52 25.31 12.65
CA THR A 439 6.94 24.34 11.62
C THR A 439 6.40 22.95 11.95
N ALA A 440 5.18 22.68 11.49
CA ALA A 440 4.48 21.41 11.67
C ALA A 440 3.30 21.29 10.68
N ALA A 441 2.69 20.11 10.59
CA ALA A 441 1.37 19.96 9.97
C ALA A 441 0.27 20.51 10.91
N LEU A 442 -0.42 21.57 10.49
CA LEU A 442 -1.37 22.29 11.34
C LEU A 442 -2.78 22.31 10.73
N ILE A 443 -3.79 22.01 11.57
CA ILE A 443 -5.21 22.16 11.23
C ILE A 443 -5.79 23.31 12.05
N TYR A 444 -6.50 24.21 11.38
CA TYR A 444 -7.24 25.31 12.00
C TYR A 444 -8.72 25.25 11.63
N ASP A 445 -9.58 25.74 12.51
CA ASP A 445 -10.96 26.06 12.13
C ASP A 445 -11.05 27.38 11.34
N GLU A 446 -12.22 27.69 10.82
CA GLU A 446 -12.44 28.90 10.02
C GLU A 446 -12.40 30.19 10.84
N ASP A 447 -12.28 30.13 12.16
CA ASP A 447 -12.15 31.30 13.03
C ASP A 447 -10.69 31.50 13.49
N GLY A 448 -9.76 30.68 12.99
CA GLY A 448 -8.33 30.79 13.26
C GLY A 448 -7.89 30.10 14.55
N ASN A 449 -8.73 29.26 15.16
CA ASN A 449 -8.32 28.47 16.32
C ASN A 449 -7.59 27.21 15.86
N LEU A 450 -6.50 26.87 16.55
CA LEU A 450 -5.82 25.58 16.36
C LEU A 450 -6.81 24.43 16.63
N VAL A 451 -6.72 23.38 15.82
CA VAL A 451 -7.43 22.12 16.01
C VAL A 451 -6.45 20.98 16.20
N TYR A 452 -5.38 20.96 15.40
CA TYR A 452 -4.34 19.95 15.45
C TYR A 452 -2.98 20.56 15.17
N GLN A 453 -1.97 20.14 15.94
CA GLN A 453 -0.56 20.26 15.58
C GLN A 453 0.06 18.86 15.56
N GLY A 454 0.69 18.52 14.44
CA GLY A 454 1.50 17.31 14.28
C GLY A 454 2.91 17.47 14.85
N PRO A 455 3.81 16.52 14.57
CA PRO A 455 5.23 16.62 14.89
C PRO A 455 5.88 17.88 14.30
N ASP A 456 6.91 18.39 14.97
CA ASP A 456 7.65 19.59 14.57
C ASP A 456 8.63 19.27 13.43
N GLU A 457 8.09 19.12 12.23
CA GLU A 457 8.80 18.78 11.01
C GLU A 457 8.34 19.68 9.85
N VAL A 458 9.22 19.91 8.87
CA VAL A 458 8.82 20.59 7.64
C VAL A 458 7.85 19.68 6.91
N THR A 459 6.64 20.18 6.66
CA THR A 459 5.59 19.39 6.00
C THR A 459 5.14 20.02 4.70
N ALA A 460 4.81 19.16 3.73
CA ALA A 460 4.22 19.54 2.46
C ALA A 460 3.00 18.68 2.16
N ASN A 461 2.12 19.17 1.28
CA ASN A 461 0.94 18.43 0.83
C ASN A 461 0.01 17.90 1.95
N PHE A 462 -0.02 18.58 3.10
CA PHE A 462 -0.87 18.21 4.22
C PHE A 462 -2.35 18.42 3.88
N ARG A 463 -3.10 17.33 3.70
CA ARG A 463 -4.53 17.36 3.33
C ARG A 463 -5.24 16.07 3.70
N VAL A 464 -6.56 16.07 3.52
CA VAL A 464 -7.38 14.85 3.54
C VAL A 464 -7.44 14.26 2.14
N GLN A 465 -7.20 12.95 2.03
CA GLN A 465 -7.36 12.17 0.80
C GLN A 465 -8.19 10.91 1.09
N ARG A 466 -8.55 10.18 0.04
CA ARG A 466 -9.37 8.96 0.13
C ARG A 466 -8.48 7.73 -0.12
N LEU A 467 -8.36 6.86 0.87
CA LEU A 467 -7.63 5.59 0.78
C LEU A 467 -8.56 4.43 1.14
N PHE A 468 -8.72 3.45 0.26
CA PHE A 468 -9.64 2.32 0.43
C PHE A 468 -11.07 2.74 0.84
N ASN A 469 -11.53 3.83 0.23
CA ASN A 469 -12.80 4.48 0.51
C ASN A 469 -12.96 5.04 1.95
N GLN A 470 -11.87 5.26 2.69
CA GLN A 470 -11.82 5.95 3.98
C GLN A 470 -11.08 7.29 3.88
N ASP A 471 -11.57 8.30 4.58
CA ASP A 471 -10.85 9.58 4.68
C ASP A 471 -9.62 9.40 5.56
N VAL A 472 -8.46 9.77 5.01
CA VAL A 472 -7.16 9.72 5.68
C VAL A 472 -6.48 11.07 5.56
N ILE A 473 -5.65 11.40 6.54
CA ILE A 473 -4.70 12.50 6.43
C ILE A 473 -3.46 12.00 5.71
N THR A 474 -2.91 12.82 4.83
CA THR A 474 -1.61 12.58 4.20
C THR A 474 -0.74 13.82 4.33
N PHE A 475 0.56 13.65 4.55
CA PHE A 475 1.54 14.72 4.41
C PHE A 475 2.91 14.13 4.07
N TRP A 476 3.69 14.89 3.32
CA TRP A 476 5.12 14.66 3.20
C TRP A 476 5.83 15.33 4.38
N ALA A 477 6.85 14.68 4.94
CA ALA A 477 7.74 15.25 5.94
C ALA A 477 9.20 14.92 5.60
N GLY A 478 10.09 15.90 5.73
CA GLY A 478 11.49 15.73 5.36
C GLY A 478 12.28 17.03 5.31
N ASN A 479 13.40 16.99 4.60
CA ASN A 479 14.28 18.14 4.41
C ASN A 479 14.09 18.76 3.02
N MET A 480 13.94 20.08 2.96
CA MET A 480 13.85 20.85 1.72
C MET A 480 15.24 21.44 1.42
N THR A 481 15.72 21.22 0.20
CA THR A 481 17.00 21.74 -0.28
C THR A 481 16.84 23.17 -0.81
N ASP A 482 17.95 23.91 -0.88
CA ASP A 482 17.98 25.24 -1.51
C ASP A 482 17.80 25.19 -3.04
N LEU A 483 17.89 24.00 -3.64
CA LEU A 483 17.67 23.76 -5.08
C LEU A 483 16.18 23.65 -5.44
N GLY A 484 15.27 23.79 -4.47
CA GLY A 484 13.83 23.84 -4.71
C GLY A 484 13.11 22.49 -4.67
N PHE A 485 13.81 21.39 -4.38
CA PHE A 485 13.24 20.06 -4.14
C PHE A 485 13.64 19.52 -2.76
N GLY A 486 13.20 18.32 -2.36
CA GLY A 486 13.47 17.78 -1.03
C GLY A 486 13.65 16.28 -0.97
N TYR A 487 14.00 15.78 0.21
CA TYR A 487 14.09 14.35 0.54
C TYR A 487 13.30 14.07 1.82
N GLY A 488 12.34 13.17 1.74
CA GLY A 488 11.44 12.88 2.86
C GLY A 488 10.56 11.66 2.62
N SER A 489 9.61 11.46 3.51
CA SER A 489 8.66 10.34 3.48
C SER A 489 7.23 10.85 3.48
N VAL A 490 6.29 10.05 2.98
CA VAL A 490 4.86 10.40 3.02
C VAL A 490 4.17 9.59 4.11
N HIS A 491 3.58 10.29 5.06
CA HIS A 491 2.88 9.74 6.21
C HIS A 491 1.38 9.75 5.97
N ILE A 492 0.71 8.65 6.32
CA ILE A 492 -0.74 8.48 6.17
C ILE A 492 -1.34 8.16 7.53
N LEU A 493 -2.25 9.01 8.00
CA LEU A 493 -2.92 8.88 9.29
C LEU A 493 -4.41 8.58 9.13
N ASP A 494 -4.94 7.71 9.99
CA ASP A 494 -6.38 7.49 10.12
C ASP A 494 -7.09 8.63 10.88
N ASN A 495 -8.41 8.50 11.05
CA ASN A 495 -9.23 9.47 11.78
C ASN A 495 -9.05 9.46 13.31
N THR A 496 -8.12 8.66 13.83
CA THR A 496 -7.66 8.70 15.21
C THR A 496 -6.26 9.30 15.33
N TYR A 497 -5.68 9.76 14.21
CA TYR A 497 -4.30 10.21 14.05
C TYR A 497 -3.25 9.12 14.29
N ARG A 498 -3.64 7.84 14.15
CA ARG A 498 -2.65 6.75 14.10
C ARG A 498 -2.07 6.70 12.70
N GLU A 499 -0.75 6.64 12.63
CA GLU A 499 -0.07 6.34 11.39
C GLU A 499 -0.39 4.91 10.97
N ILE A 500 -0.97 4.76 9.79
CA ILE A 500 -1.35 3.47 9.21
C ILE A 500 -0.40 3.05 8.10
N TYR A 501 0.26 4.01 7.44
CA TYR A 501 1.30 3.76 6.45
C TYR A 501 2.33 4.89 6.46
N THR A 502 3.59 4.52 6.21
CA THR A 502 4.67 5.45 5.85
C THR A 502 5.29 4.94 4.55
N VAL A 503 5.21 5.77 3.51
CA VAL A 503 5.67 5.46 2.16
C VAL A 503 7.02 6.13 1.96
N THR A 504 7.99 5.35 1.46
CA THR A 504 9.37 5.80 1.23
C THR A 504 9.85 5.35 -0.13
N LEU A 505 10.80 6.09 -0.72
CA LEU A 505 11.44 5.73 -1.98
C LEU A 505 12.90 5.43 -1.73
N GLN A 506 13.32 4.20 -2.00
CA GLN A 506 14.71 3.77 -1.95
C GLN A 506 15.22 3.54 -3.37
N GLY A 507 16.52 3.69 -3.59
CA GLY A 507 17.14 3.39 -4.87
C GLY A 507 18.57 3.90 -4.99
N ASN A 508 19.15 3.72 -6.18
CA ASN A 508 20.48 4.24 -6.51
C ASN A 508 20.34 5.65 -7.11
N PHE A 509 20.04 6.62 -6.26
CA PHE A 509 20.00 8.03 -6.64
C PHE A 509 21.33 8.69 -6.30
N VAL A 510 21.73 9.65 -7.12
CA VAL A 510 22.82 10.57 -6.86
C VAL A 510 22.22 11.88 -6.35
N THR A 511 22.69 12.32 -5.19
CA THR A 511 22.27 13.60 -4.59
C THR A 511 23.37 14.64 -4.82
N PRO A 512 23.04 15.94 -4.82
CA PRO A 512 24.03 17.00 -5.03
C PRO A 512 25.19 16.97 -4.02
N ASP A 513 24.90 16.57 -2.78
CA ASP A 513 25.85 16.48 -1.66
C ASP A 513 26.46 15.07 -1.47
N ASN A 514 26.08 14.09 -2.31
CA ASN A 514 26.45 12.68 -2.19
C ASN A 514 26.06 12.00 -0.86
N ILE A 515 25.08 12.55 -0.13
CA ILE A 515 24.51 11.95 1.08
C ILE A 515 23.27 11.15 0.70
N VAL A 516 23.18 9.90 1.17
CA VAL A 516 22.00 9.05 0.96
C VAL A 516 20.98 9.36 2.06
N PRO A 517 19.82 9.99 1.76
CA PRO A 517 18.74 10.20 2.72
C PRO A 517 18.00 8.89 3.02
N ASP A 518 17.20 8.91 4.09
CA ASP A 518 16.32 7.79 4.45
C ASP A 518 15.21 7.56 3.41
N SER A 519 14.89 8.53 2.56
CA SER A 519 13.93 8.38 1.47
C SER A 519 14.12 9.47 0.42
N PHE A 520 14.03 9.08 -0.85
CA PHE A 520 14.19 9.96 -2.02
C PHE A 520 12.88 10.60 -2.51
N ILE A 521 11.78 10.47 -1.76
CA ILE A 521 10.53 11.13 -2.14
C ILE A 521 10.69 12.64 -1.98
N ASP A 522 10.44 13.34 -3.06
CA ASP A 522 10.43 14.79 -3.12
C ASP A 522 9.10 15.38 -2.61
N LEU A 523 9.16 16.64 -2.16
CA LEU A 523 8.04 17.32 -1.52
C LEU A 523 6.90 17.70 -2.47
N HIS A 524 7.08 17.67 -3.80
CA HIS A 524 6.13 18.29 -4.72
C HIS A 524 4.82 17.54 -4.84
N GLU A 525 4.85 16.20 -4.86
CA GLU A 525 3.65 15.39 -4.99
C GLU A 525 3.55 14.25 -3.98
N SER A 526 2.34 14.09 -3.45
CA SER A 526 1.93 12.93 -2.64
C SER A 526 0.42 12.75 -2.82
N HIS A 527 0.03 12.32 -4.02
CA HIS A 527 -1.38 12.19 -4.39
C HIS A 527 -1.83 10.73 -4.39
N ILE A 528 -2.86 10.41 -3.61
CA ILE A 528 -3.48 9.09 -3.63
C ILE A 528 -4.40 9.02 -4.84
N SER A 529 -4.08 8.11 -5.77
CA SER A 529 -4.88 7.89 -6.96
C SER A 529 -6.13 7.05 -6.66
N ASP A 530 -7.07 7.04 -7.60
CA ASP A 530 -8.25 6.15 -7.55
C ASP A 530 -7.90 4.65 -7.53
N ARG A 531 -6.62 4.28 -7.79
CA ARG A 531 -6.10 2.92 -7.67
C ARG A 531 -5.65 2.57 -6.25
N ASN A 532 -5.75 3.50 -5.29
CA ASN A 532 -5.19 3.40 -3.92
C ASN A 532 -3.67 3.25 -3.89
N THR A 533 -3.00 3.82 -4.90
CA THR A 533 -1.54 3.96 -4.98
C THR A 533 -1.19 5.42 -4.72
N LEU A 534 0.06 5.67 -4.33
CA LEU A 534 0.59 7.01 -4.11
C LEU A 534 1.45 7.44 -5.30
N LEU A 535 1.07 8.54 -5.94
CA LEU A 535 1.91 9.26 -6.89
C LEU A 535 2.85 10.19 -6.11
N VAL A 536 4.15 10.03 -6.35
CA VAL A 536 5.20 10.82 -5.73
C VAL A 536 6.21 11.28 -6.77
N THR A 537 6.84 12.42 -6.52
CA THR A 537 7.94 12.95 -7.34
C THR A 537 9.29 12.57 -6.71
N ALA A 538 10.35 12.62 -7.52
CA ALA A 538 11.73 12.48 -7.07
C ALA A 538 12.66 13.21 -8.05
N TYR A 539 13.90 13.42 -7.62
CA TYR A 539 14.94 14.01 -8.44
C TYR A 539 16.22 13.17 -8.38
N ASN A 540 16.92 13.09 -9.50
CA ASN A 540 18.22 12.42 -9.59
C ASN A 540 19.25 13.30 -10.28
N VAL A 541 20.40 13.51 -9.66
CA VAL A 541 21.51 14.23 -10.31
C VAL A 541 22.09 13.35 -11.41
N THR A 542 22.05 13.85 -12.64
CA THR A 542 22.44 13.06 -13.83
C THR A 542 23.39 13.87 -14.69
N GLN A 543 24.52 13.27 -15.06
CA GLN A 543 25.43 13.87 -16.04
C GLN A 543 24.81 13.78 -17.43
N GLN A 544 24.66 14.92 -18.11
CA GLN A 544 24.00 15.00 -19.41
C GLN A 544 24.64 16.14 -20.22
N SER A 545 24.83 15.91 -21.53
CA SER A 545 25.35 16.96 -22.40
C SER A 545 24.35 18.11 -22.54
N LEU A 546 24.74 19.30 -22.07
CA LEU A 546 23.93 20.53 -22.15
C LEU A 546 24.39 21.46 -23.28
N THR A 547 25.23 20.96 -24.20
CA THR A 547 25.76 21.74 -25.32
C THR A 547 24.69 22.38 -26.21
N SER A 548 23.51 21.75 -26.35
CA SER A 548 22.39 22.27 -27.15
C SER A 548 21.80 23.59 -26.63
N ILE A 549 22.07 23.93 -25.37
CA ILE A 549 21.56 25.13 -24.70
C ILE A 549 22.68 26.04 -24.18
N GLY A 550 23.93 25.79 -24.58
CA GLY A 550 25.09 26.62 -24.24
C GLY A 550 25.96 26.12 -23.08
N GLY A 551 25.64 24.95 -22.49
CA GLY A 551 26.47 24.28 -21.50
C GLY A 551 27.59 23.42 -22.11
N THR A 552 28.15 22.52 -21.32
CA THR A 552 29.23 21.60 -21.69
C THR A 552 28.76 20.15 -21.80
N PRO A 553 29.54 19.24 -22.44
CA PRO A 553 29.22 17.81 -22.47
C PRO A 553 29.28 17.12 -21.11
N GLU A 554 30.02 17.68 -20.16
CA GLU A 554 30.28 17.09 -18.84
C GLU A 554 29.38 17.64 -17.73
N ASP A 555 28.46 18.54 -18.05
CA ASP A 555 27.54 19.17 -17.09
C ASP A 555 26.54 18.16 -16.49
N TYR A 556 25.92 18.59 -15.40
CA TYR A 556 24.92 17.86 -14.64
C TYR A 556 23.58 18.57 -14.67
N MET A 557 22.51 17.78 -14.67
CA MET A 557 21.15 18.28 -14.54
C MET A 557 20.32 17.42 -13.60
N LEU A 558 19.21 17.99 -13.15
CA LEU A 558 18.21 17.26 -12.38
C LEU A 558 17.27 16.51 -13.32
N ASP A 559 17.30 15.18 -13.26
CA ASP A 559 16.25 14.37 -13.87
C ASP A 559 14.98 14.48 -13.02
N SER A 560 13.90 14.94 -13.64
CA SER A 560 12.58 15.01 -13.03
C SER A 560 11.90 13.66 -13.15
N LEU A 561 11.63 13.03 -12.01
CA LEU A 561 11.08 11.69 -11.93
C LEU A 561 9.72 11.71 -11.23
N PHE A 562 8.87 10.74 -11.57
CA PHE A 562 7.77 10.36 -10.70
C PHE A 562 7.63 8.85 -10.60
N TYR A 563 7.05 8.43 -9.48
CA TYR A 563 6.78 7.05 -9.16
C TYR A 563 5.31 6.90 -8.74
N GLU A 564 4.70 5.80 -9.16
CA GLU A 564 3.47 5.30 -8.54
C GLU A 564 3.88 4.16 -7.61
N ILE A 565 3.57 4.28 -6.33
CA ILE A 565 3.95 3.33 -5.28
C ILE A 565 2.68 2.70 -4.70
N ASP A 566 2.65 1.39 -4.57
CA ASP A 566 1.62 0.70 -3.79
C ASP A 566 1.79 1.06 -2.31
N ILE A 567 0.77 1.69 -1.72
CA ILE A 567 0.85 2.22 -0.35
C ILE A 567 1.03 1.11 0.68
N ALA A 568 0.45 -0.07 0.45
CA ALA A 568 0.46 -1.15 1.43
C ALA A 568 1.80 -1.89 1.44
N THR A 569 2.36 -2.17 0.27
CA THR A 569 3.62 -2.93 0.13
C THR A 569 4.85 -2.04 0.03
N ASN A 570 4.68 -0.74 -0.22
CA ASN A 570 5.74 0.22 -0.55
C ASN A 570 6.50 -0.16 -1.83
N GLU A 571 5.89 -0.95 -2.73
CA GLU A 571 6.49 -1.36 -3.99
C GLU A 571 6.22 -0.34 -5.10
N ILE A 572 7.24 -0.04 -5.90
CA ILE A 572 7.11 0.79 -7.10
C ILE A 572 6.34 0.01 -8.17
N VAL A 573 5.17 0.51 -8.58
CA VAL A 573 4.35 -0.09 -9.65
C VAL A 573 4.51 0.63 -10.99
N HIS A 574 4.95 1.89 -10.97
CA HIS A 574 5.31 2.65 -12.17
C HIS A 574 6.42 3.64 -11.85
N SER A 575 7.26 3.93 -12.84
CA SER A 575 8.30 4.96 -12.78
C SER A 575 8.39 5.64 -14.14
N TRP A 576 8.71 6.93 -14.13
CA TRP A 576 8.94 7.71 -15.33
C TRP A 576 10.07 8.71 -15.12
N SER A 577 10.90 8.89 -16.15
CA SER A 577 12.02 9.83 -16.21
C SER A 577 11.83 10.81 -17.35
N ALA A 578 12.03 12.10 -17.09
CA ALA A 578 11.99 13.12 -18.14
C ALA A 578 13.14 12.95 -19.15
N LEU A 579 14.32 12.51 -18.67
CA LEU A 579 15.49 12.30 -19.52
C LEU A 579 15.34 11.16 -20.54
N GLU A 580 14.50 10.17 -20.28
CA GLU A 580 14.17 9.12 -21.25
C GLU A 580 13.32 9.65 -22.43
N HIS A 581 12.86 10.90 -22.36
CA HIS A 581 11.90 11.50 -23.29
C HIS A 581 12.41 12.81 -23.90
N VAL A 582 13.73 13.04 -23.94
CA VAL A 582 14.35 14.27 -24.52
C VAL A 582 14.00 14.47 -26.00
N ASP A 583 13.65 13.39 -26.72
CA ASP A 583 13.19 13.45 -28.11
C ASP A 583 11.77 14.03 -28.27
N GLN A 584 10.95 13.92 -27.23
CA GLN A 584 9.55 14.39 -27.19
C GLN A 584 9.40 15.67 -26.34
N ILE A 585 10.28 15.87 -25.35
CA ILE A 585 10.32 17.04 -24.45
C ILE A 585 11.75 17.59 -24.44
N ALA A 586 12.08 18.34 -25.48
CA ALA A 586 13.44 18.79 -25.75
C ALA A 586 13.94 19.84 -24.75
N LEU A 587 15.18 19.69 -24.27
CA LEU A 587 15.81 20.60 -23.32
C LEU A 587 15.81 22.08 -23.77
N THR A 588 15.86 22.32 -25.09
CA THR A 588 15.84 23.66 -25.68
C THR A 588 14.51 24.40 -25.51
N ASP A 589 13.44 23.69 -25.17
CA ASP A 589 12.12 24.29 -24.95
C ASP A 589 11.91 24.74 -23.49
N SER A 590 12.84 24.38 -22.58
CA SER A 590 12.82 24.87 -21.21
C SER A 590 12.91 26.40 -21.17
N LYS A 591 12.10 26.99 -20.31
CA LYS A 591 12.08 28.44 -20.01
C LYS A 591 13.08 28.80 -18.92
N GLN A 592 13.73 27.82 -18.31
CA GLN A 592 14.82 28.03 -17.37
C GLN A 592 16.13 28.15 -18.15
N GLY A 593 16.80 29.30 -18.04
CA GLY A 593 18.12 29.47 -18.63
C GLY A 593 19.18 28.62 -17.91
N ILE A 594 20.29 28.33 -18.60
CA ILE A 594 21.52 27.85 -17.99
C ILE A 594 22.43 29.06 -17.72
N ASP A 595 22.85 29.22 -16.48
CA ASP A 595 23.80 30.25 -16.04
C ASP A 595 25.18 29.59 -15.80
N VAL A 596 26.25 30.39 -15.77
CA VAL A 596 27.65 29.98 -15.62
C VAL A 596 27.90 29.13 -14.36
N ASP A 597 27.12 29.36 -13.30
CA ASP A 597 27.24 28.64 -12.02
C ASP A 597 26.28 27.43 -11.91
N HIS A 598 25.51 27.14 -12.96
CA HIS A 598 24.62 25.96 -13.02
C HIS A 598 25.19 24.91 -13.96
N GLY A 599 24.87 23.64 -13.71
CA GLY A 599 25.40 22.51 -14.48
C GLY A 599 26.55 21.78 -13.77
N THR A 600 26.89 22.15 -12.53
CA THR A 600 27.81 21.37 -11.71
C THR A 600 27.07 20.27 -10.96
N HIS A 601 27.79 19.31 -10.38
CA HIS A 601 27.17 18.23 -9.60
C HIS A 601 26.38 18.74 -8.38
N ASP A 602 26.89 19.77 -7.71
CA ASP A 602 26.31 20.40 -6.52
C ASP A 602 25.26 21.47 -6.86
N GLN A 603 25.31 22.04 -8.06
CA GLN A 603 24.31 22.98 -8.62
C GLN A 603 23.83 22.48 -10.00
N PRO A 604 23.17 21.31 -10.06
CA PRO A 604 22.71 20.74 -11.33
C PRO A 604 21.62 21.61 -11.95
N TRP A 605 21.62 21.72 -13.28
CA TRP A 605 20.60 22.51 -13.98
C TRP A 605 19.23 21.82 -13.91
N ASP A 606 18.18 22.57 -13.56
CA ASP A 606 16.82 22.04 -13.51
C ASP A 606 16.02 22.43 -14.77
N ALA A 607 16.02 21.53 -15.75
CA ALA A 607 15.36 21.79 -17.03
C ALA A 607 13.84 21.74 -16.94
N TYR A 608 13.29 20.81 -16.14
CA TYR A 608 11.89 20.38 -16.23
C TYR A 608 11.05 20.85 -15.05
N HIS A 609 11.59 20.69 -13.83
CA HIS A 609 10.94 21.02 -12.56
C HIS A 609 9.51 20.45 -12.46
N ILE A 610 9.42 19.13 -12.30
CA ILE A 610 8.16 18.43 -12.06
C ILE A 610 7.53 18.86 -10.73
N ASN A 611 6.24 19.21 -10.74
CA ASN A 611 5.59 19.73 -9.54
C ASN A 611 4.19 19.21 -9.23
N SER A 612 3.59 18.46 -10.15
CA SER A 612 2.36 17.71 -9.89
C SER A 612 2.19 16.60 -10.91
N VAL A 613 1.61 15.51 -10.43
CA VAL A 613 1.27 14.34 -11.25
C VAL A 613 -0.15 13.92 -10.90
N GLU A 614 -0.95 13.72 -11.94
CA GLU A 614 -2.34 13.29 -11.82
C GLU A 614 -2.56 12.04 -12.66
N LEU A 615 -3.20 11.03 -12.10
CA LEU A 615 -3.57 9.84 -12.88
C LEU A 615 -4.64 10.22 -13.91
N PHE A 616 -4.40 9.91 -15.19
CA PHE A 616 -5.33 10.24 -16.27
C PHE A 616 -5.45 9.10 -17.28
N ASP A 617 -6.65 8.50 -17.38
CA ASP A 617 -6.91 7.36 -18.28
C ASP A 617 -5.94 6.18 -18.01
N GLU A 618 -5.17 5.79 -19.02
CA GLU A 618 -4.16 4.74 -18.98
C GLU A 618 -2.75 5.31 -18.79
N GLY A 619 -2.63 6.57 -18.36
CA GLY A 619 -1.37 7.26 -18.14
C GLY A 619 -1.47 8.34 -17.07
N TYR A 620 -0.71 9.43 -17.25
CA TYR A 620 -0.49 10.46 -16.24
C TYR A 620 -0.43 11.83 -16.89
N LEU A 621 -1.07 12.83 -16.28
CA LEU A 621 -0.82 14.23 -16.58
C LEU A 621 0.32 14.71 -15.68
N VAL A 622 1.43 15.11 -16.30
CA VAL A 622 2.65 15.57 -15.64
C VAL A 622 2.80 17.07 -15.85
N SER A 623 2.80 17.85 -14.76
CA SER A 623 3.04 19.30 -14.82
C SER A 623 4.52 19.61 -14.68
N LEU A 624 5.06 20.28 -15.70
CA LEU A 624 6.46 20.72 -15.74
C LEU A 624 6.48 22.25 -15.65
N ARG A 625 6.97 22.75 -14.52
CA ARG A 625 6.95 24.18 -14.20
C ARG A 625 7.77 24.98 -15.21
N HIS A 626 8.93 24.48 -15.60
CA HIS A 626 9.87 25.18 -16.46
C HIS A 626 9.50 25.12 -17.96
N TYR A 627 8.43 24.41 -18.31
CA TYR A 627 7.90 24.37 -19.69
C TYR A 627 6.58 25.13 -19.83
N TRP A 628 6.07 25.70 -18.74
CA TRP A 628 4.75 26.33 -18.69
C TRP A 628 3.65 25.40 -19.24
N SER A 629 3.78 24.09 -18.98
CA SER A 629 2.98 23.07 -19.67
C SER A 629 2.71 21.85 -18.81
N GLY A 630 1.58 21.20 -19.10
CA GLY A 630 1.27 19.84 -18.67
C GLY A 630 1.36 18.87 -19.84
N TYR A 631 1.87 17.67 -19.61
CA TYR A 631 2.01 16.63 -20.64
C TYR A 631 1.20 15.41 -20.24
N TYR A 632 0.37 14.90 -21.15
CA TYR A 632 -0.21 13.58 -20.96
C TYR A 632 0.76 12.52 -21.47
N VAL A 633 1.24 11.69 -20.55
CA VAL A 633 2.15 10.60 -20.81
C VAL A 633 1.39 9.30 -20.61
N HIS A 634 1.31 8.47 -21.64
CA HIS A 634 0.73 7.14 -21.52
C HIS A 634 1.63 6.22 -20.65
N ALA A 635 1.08 5.20 -19.99
CA ALA A 635 1.87 4.33 -19.09
C ALA A 635 3.01 3.53 -19.75
N ASN A 636 3.17 3.60 -21.08
CA ASN A 636 4.33 3.06 -21.80
C ASN A 636 5.43 4.10 -22.04
N GLY A 637 5.29 5.33 -21.53
CA GLY A 637 6.21 6.46 -21.72
C GLY A 637 5.84 7.40 -22.88
N THR A 638 4.98 7.00 -23.82
CA THR A 638 4.68 7.86 -24.98
C THR A 638 3.99 9.16 -24.56
N VAL A 639 4.55 10.31 -24.98
CA VAL A 639 3.92 11.63 -24.81
C VAL A 639 2.82 11.79 -25.85
N MET A 640 1.58 11.91 -25.38
CA MET A 640 0.38 11.86 -26.21
C MET A 640 -0.11 13.25 -26.62
N TRP A 641 0.03 14.23 -25.74
CA TRP A 641 -0.25 15.63 -26.02
C TRP A 641 0.33 16.56 -24.95
N GLN A 642 0.50 17.83 -25.31
CA GLN A 642 0.93 18.94 -24.47
C GLN A 642 -0.19 19.96 -24.29
N PHE A 643 -0.50 20.29 -23.04
CA PHE A 643 -1.34 21.42 -22.65
C PHE A 643 -0.43 22.59 -22.23
N SER A 644 -0.20 23.53 -23.15
CA SER A 644 0.69 24.67 -22.93
C SER A 644 -0.08 25.91 -22.47
N GLY A 645 0.53 26.70 -21.59
CA GLY A 645 0.04 28.03 -21.21
C GLY A 645 0.39 29.12 -22.22
N GLU A 646 1.25 28.83 -23.19
CA GLU A 646 1.62 29.76 -24.25
C GLU A 646 0.64 29.70 -25.43
N LEU A 647 0.25 30.87 -25.94
CA LEU A 647 -0.65 30.95 -27.09
C LEU A 647 0.02 30.43 -28.36
N GLY A 648 -0.68 29.56 -29.08
CA GLY A 648 -0.18 28.96 -30.33
C GLY A 648 0.90 27.90 -30.12
N LYS A 649 1.06 27.41 -28.88
CA LYS A 649 1.95 26.30 -28.51
C LYS A 649 1.14 25.14 -27.89
N GLY A 650 1.72 23.95 -27.90
CA GLY A 650 1.05 22.72 -27.49
C GLY A 650 -0.06 22.28 -28.45
N ASP A 651 -0.84 21.30 -28.03
CA ASP A 651 -1.86 20.65 -28.86
C ASP A 651 -3.25 21.28 -28.74
N PHE A 652 -3.47 22.19 -27.77
CA PHE A 652 -4.78 22.78 -27.51
C PHE A 652 -4.80 24.27 -27.85
N THR A 653 -5.85 24.70 -28.56
CA THR A 653 -6.09 26.13 -28.76
C THR A 653 -6.60 26.76 -27.47
N LEU A 654 -5.83 27.68 -26.89
CA LEU A 654 -6.09 28.38 -25.65
C LEU A 654 -6.58 29.81 -25.91
N ASP A 655 -7.52 30.30 -25.09
CA ASP A 655 -7.95 31.71 -25.12
C ASP A 655 -7.08 32.61 -24.21
N GLN A 656 -7.11 33.92 -24.45
CA GLN A 656 -6.26 34.91 -23.76
C GLN A 656 -6.44 34.91 -22.23
N ALA A 657 -7.64 34.62 -21.72
CA ALA A 657 -7.87 34.62 -20.27
C ALA A 657 -7.26 33.40 -19.57
N GLY A 658 -6.83 32.42 -20.37
CA GLY A 658 -6.28 31.15 -19.92
C GLY A 658 -4.77 31.04 -19.96
N VAL A 659 -4.05 32.09 -20.35
CA VAL A 659 -2.57 32.06 -20.39
C VAL A 659 -2.00 31.87 -18.99
N PHE A 660 -1.02 30.97 -18.88
CA PHE A 660 -0.34 30.68 -17.61
C PHE A 660 1.15 30.44 -17.81
N SER A 661 1.92 30.63 -16.74
CA SER A 661 3.35 30.33 -16.69
C SER A 661 3.77 29.94 -15.27
N TRP A 662 4.84 29.14 -15.19
CA TRP A 662 5.42 28.66 -13.93
C TRP A 662 4.40 28.00 -12.99
N GLN A 663 3.37 27.37 -13.55
CA GLN A 663 2.19 26.86 -12.86
C GLN A 663 2.48 25.71 -11.91
N HIS A 664 1.60 25.50 -10.93
CA HIS A 664 1.60 24.36 -10.02
C HIS A 664 0.22 23.68 -9.95
N ASP A 665 0.23 22.46 -9.43
CA ASP A 665 -0.96 21.71 -9.01
C ASP A 665 -2.01 21.54 -10.13
N MET A 666 -1.59 20.97 -11.26
CA MET A 666 -2.53 20.61 -12.31
C MET A 666 -3.42 19.45 -11.86
N ARG A 667 -4.75 19.65 -11.85
CA ARG A 667 -5.74 18.64 -11.42
C ARG A 667 -6.86 18.47 -12.42
N ILE A 668 -7.35 17.25 -12.54
CA ILE A 668 -8.39 16.88 -13.49
C ILE A 668 -9.69 16.57 -12.76
N TYR A 669 -10.79 17.11 -13.27
CA TYR A 669 -12.14 16.88 -12.75
C TYR A 669 -13.13 16.62 -13.88
N ASN A 670 -14.29 16.03 -13.54
CA ASN A 670 -15.42 15.82 -14.45
C ASN A 670 -15.02 15.26 -15.83
N LYS A 671 -14.12 14.28 -15.82
CA LYS A 671 -13.62 13.62 -17.01
C LYS A 671 -14.73 12.86 -17.73
N THR A 672 -14.71 12.95 -19.06
CA THR A 672 -15.54 12.21 -20.00
C THR A 672 -14.67 11.69 -21.15
N GLU A 673 -15.22 10.85 -22.03
CA GLU A 673 -14.49 10.35 -23.20
C GLU A 673 -14.05 11.47 -24.17
N THR A 674 -14.75 12.62 -24.17
CA THR A 674 -14.53 13.71 -25.13
C THR A 674 -13.90 14.96 -24.52
N GLY A 675 -13.76 15.02 -23.20
CA GLY A 675 -13.33 16.25 -22.53
C GLY A 675 -13.21 16.12 -21.03
N MET A 676 -12.64 17.14 -20.41
CA MET A 676 -12.38 17.20 -18.98
C MET A 676 -12.37 18.65 -18.47
N ILE A 677 -12.41 18.81 -17.15
CA ILE A 677 -12.08 20.07 -16.49
C ILE A 677 -10.64 19.96 -15.99
N LEU A 678 -9.80 20.93 -16.35
CA LEU A 678 -8.44 21.03 -15.84
C LEU A 678 -8.36 22.28 -14.95
N SER A 679 -7.77 22.19 -13.77
CA SER A 679 -7.44 23.36 -12.95
C SER A 679 -5.95 23.43 -12.67
N LEU A 680 -5.46 24.63 -12.35
CA LEU A 680 -4.10 24.86 -11.92
C LEU A 680 -3.98 26.15 -11.11
N PHE A 681 -2.87 26.27 -10.36
CA PHE A 681 -2.42 27.53 -9.78
C PHE A 681 -1.40 28.17 -10.71
N ASN A 682 -1.71 29.36 -11.25
CA ASN A 682 -0.84 30.12 -12.14
C ASN A 682 0.00 31.09 -11.31
N ASN A 683 1.24 30.71 -11.03
CA ASN A 683 2.18 31.57 -10.32
C ASN A 683 2.47 32.84 -11.13
N ALA A 684 2.80 32.67 -12.41
CA ALA A 684 3.22 33.72 -13.34
C ALA A 684 4.46 34.52 -12.91
N ASN A 685 5.20 34.06 -11.90
CA ASN A 685 6.37 34.74 -11.34
C ASN A 685 7.45 33.70 -10.99
N THR A 686 8.68 34.20 -10.82
CA THR A 686 9.84 33.43 -10.35
C THR A 686 10.55 34.21 -9.23
N PRO A 687 11.50 33.61 -8.49
CA PRO A 687 12.26 34.33 -7.48
C PRO A 687 13.03 35.55 -8.02
N THR A 688 13.36 35.54 -9.31
CA THR A 688 14.12 36.60 -9.98
C THR A 688 13.26 37.57 -10.78
N GLU A 689 12.01 37.21 -11.11
CA GLU A 689 11.13 37.99 -11.97
C GLU A 689 9.69 38.04 -11.45
N THR A 690 9.17 39.25 -11.24
CA THR A 690 7.75 39.50 -10.96
C THR A 690 7.08 40.06 -12.22
N VAL A 691 6.17 39.28 -12.81
CA VAL A 691 5.53 39.59 -14.10
C VAL A 691 4.06 39.96 -13.95
N ALA A 692 3.28 39.11 -13.27
CA ALA A 692 1.83 39.26 -13.20
C ALA A 692 1.27 38.77 -11.86
N ALA A 693 0.04 39.17 -11.54
CA ALA A 693 -0.65 38.65 -10.36
C ALA A 693 -0.87 37.14 -10.48
N SER A 694 -0.63 36.39 -9.41
CA SER A 694 -0.92 34.96 -9.36
C SER A 694 -2.43 34.73 -9.38
N THR A 695 -2.87 33.74 -10.14
CA THR A 695 -4.29 33.46 -10.38
C THR A 695 -4.61 31.98 -10.25
N GLY A 696 -5.84 31.65 -9.87
CA GLY A 696 -6.38 30.30 -9.99
C GLY A 696 -7.09 30.15 -11.33
N LEU A 697 -6.72 29.16 -12.13
CA LEU A 697 -7.29 28.95 -13.47
C LEU A 697 -8.00 27.61 -13.56
N SER A 698 -9.11 27.58 -14.31
CA SER A 698 -9.78 26.34 -14.69
C SER A 698 -10.28 26.40 -16.12
N TYR A 699 -10.26 25.26 -16.81
CA TYR A 699 -10.54 25.13 -18.23
C TYR A 699 -11.54 24.01 -18.49
N ALA A 700 -12.43 24.21 -19.45
CA ALA A 700 -13.09 23.13 -20.15
C ALA A 700 -12.20 22.72 -21.33
N VAL A 701 -11.62 21.52 -21.24
CA VAL A 701 -10.75 20.95 -22.26
C VAL A 701 -11.55 20.00 -23.13
N ASP A 702 -11.58 20.28 -24.43
CA ASP A 702 -12.17 19.43 -25.46
C ASP A 702 -11.05 18.61 -26.11
N LEU A 703 -11.07 17.30 -25.85
CA LEU A 703 -10.05 16.37 -26.35
C LEU A 703 -10.23 16.03 -27.84
N VAL A 704 -11.43 16.25 -28.38
CA VAL A 704 -11.76 15.95 -29.78
C VAL A 704 -11.38 17.11 -30.68
N ASN A 705 -11.86 18.32 -30.34
CA ASN A 705 -11.59 19.53 -31.12
C ASN A 705 -10.26 20.19 -30.76
N ARG A 706 -9.58 19.70 -29.71
CA ARG A 706 -8.28 20.22 -29.25
C ARG A 706 -8.35 21.71 -28.92
N THR A 707 -9.35 22.06 -28.10
CA THR A 707 -9.55 23.43 -27.60
C THR A 707 -9.65 23.44 -26.09
N ALA A 708 -9.13 24.49 -25.47
CA ALA A 708 -9.24 24.73 -24.04
C ALA A 708 -9.90 26.09 -23.81
N LYS A 709 -11.10 26.08 -23.22
CA LYS A 709 -11.83 27.30 -22.90
C LYS A 709 -11.72 27.60 -21.42
N THR A 710 -11.24 28.79 -21.07
CA THR A 710 -11.18 29.28 -19.71
C THR A 710 -12.58 29.38 -19.11
N LEU A 711 -12.76 28.75 -17.94
CA LEU A 711 -14.00 28.78 -17.17
C LEU A 711 -13.94 29.80 -16.06
N ARG A 712 -12.82 29.85 -15.33
CA ARG A 712 -12.63 30.75 -14.20
C ARG A 712 -11.20 31.26 -14.16
N THR A 713 -11.07 32.56 -13.89
CA THR A 713 -9.83 33.23 -13.53
C THR A 713 -10.06 33.86 -12.17
N LEU A 714 -9.47 33.27 -11.13
CA LEU A 714 -9.65 33.66 -9.74
C LEU A 714 -8.51 34.57 -9.32
N SER A 715 -8.86 35.78 -8.91
CA SER A 715 -7.93 36.77 -8.37
C SER A 715 -8.65 37.69 -7.40
N ASP A 716 -7.89 38.29 -6.49
CA ASP A 716 -8.40 39.30 -5.56
C ASP A 716 -7.75 40.64 -5.86
N SER A 717 -8.49 41.53 -6.50
CA SER A 717 -7.98 42.85 -6.89
C SER A 717 -7.70 43.78 -5.70
N LYS A 718 -8.16 43.43 -4.48
CA LYS A 718 -7.93 44.24 -3.27
C LYS A 718 -6.65 43.87 -2.54
N ASP A 719 -6.14 42.66 -2.77
CA ASP A 719 -4.92 42.13 -2.19
C ASP A 719 -4.26 41.24 -3.26
N VAL A 720 -3.55 41.91 -4.16
CA VAL A 720 -2.85 41.33 -5.30
C VAL A 720 -1.61 40.62 -4.80
N ILE A 721 -1.48 39.33 -5.15
CA ILE A 721 -0.39 38.47 -4.69
C ILE A 721 0.46 38.04 -5.88
N HIS A 722 1.78 38.07 -5.69
CA HIS A 722 2.78 37.60 -6.65
C HIS A 722 3.55 36.43 -6.03
N SER A 723 2.96 35.24 -6.07
CA SER A 723 3.59 34.02 -5.58
C SER A 723 4.61 33.52 -6.60
N VAL A 724 5.87 33.36 -6.16
CA VAL A 724 7.00 33.02 -7.04
C VAL A 724 7.15 31.51 -7.26
N SER A 725 6.54 30.69 -6.40
CA SER A 725 6.57 29.24 -6.47
C SER A 725 5.48 28.60 -5.62
N GLN A 726 5.24 27.30 -5.84
CA GLN A 726 4.33 26.49 -5.03
C GLN A 726 2.87 26.96 -5.16
N GLY A 727 1.98 26.49 -4.28
CA GLY A 727 0.57 26.83 -4.29
C GLY A 727 -0.32 25.81 -5.00
N ASN A 728 -1.63 25.97 -4.85
CA ASN A 728 -2.62 25.00 -5.31
C ASN A 728 -3.97 25.62 -5.65
N TYR A 729 -4.73 24.87 -6.44
CA TYR A 729 -6.13 25.14 -6.75
C TYR A 729 -6.97 23.97 -6.25
N GLN A 730 -7.80 24.19 -5.23
CA GLN A 730 -8.70 23.17 -4.71
C GLN A 730 -10.16 23.52 -5.00
N GLN A 731 -10.80 22.73 -5.86
CA GLN A 731 -12.25 22.83 -6.06
C GLN A 731 -13.00 22.12 -4.92
N LEU A 732 -13.98 22.79 -4.31
CA LEU A 732 -14.86 22.22 -3.29
C LEU A 732 -16.12 21.65 -3.97
N SER A 733 -16.27 20.33 -3.92
CA SER A 733 -17.17 19.55 -4.77
C SER A 733 -18.66 19.80 -4.54
N SER A 734 -19.07 20.27 -3.35
CA SER A 734 -20.48 20.47 -2.98
C SER A 734 -21.04 21.87 -3.28
N SER A 735 -20.21 22.91 -3.32
CA SER A 735 -20.66 24.31 -3.38
C SER A 735 -20.17 25.09 -4.60
N GLY A 736 -19.21 24.54 -5.35
CA GLY A 736 -18.55 25.29 -6.42
C GLY A 736 -17.61 26.38 -5.93
N HIS A 737 -17.34 26.44 -4.62
CA HIS A 737 -16.29 27.26 -4.04
C HIS A 737 -14.91 26.71 -4.44
N VAL A 738 -13.91 27.58 -4.42
CA VAL A 738 -12.52 27.22 -4.71
C VAL A 738 -11.62 27.82 -3.64
N VAL A 739 -10.67 27.03 -3.18
CA VAL A 739 -9.63 27.48 -2.26
C VAL A 739 -8.30 27.54 -3.00
N LEU A 740 -7.62 28.69 -2.89
CA LEU A 740 -6.26 28.88 -3.38
C LEU A 740 -5.31 28.98 -2.19
N GLY A 741 -4.33 28.08 -2.13
CA GLY A 741 -3.14 28.26 -1.30
C GLY A 741 -2.07 28.98 -2.11
N TYR A 742 -1.51 30.07 -1.57
CA TYR A 742 -0.57 30.93 -2.30
C TYR A 742 0.90 30.52 -2.16
N GLY A 743 1.20 29.31 -1.68
CA GLY A 743 2.52 28.72 -1.75
C GLY A 743 3.58 29.49 -0.96
N SER A 744 4.48 30.14 -1.69
CA SER A 744 5.53 31.01 -1.14
C SER A 744 5.01 32.23 -0.35
N ILE A 745 3.70 32.50 -0.39
CA ILE A 745 3.05 33.57 0.37
C ILE A 745 2.12 32.93 1.42
N ALA A 746 2.22 33.38 2.67
CA ALA A 746 1.56 32.82 3.85
C ALA A 746 0.04 33.06 3.91
N LYS A 747 -0.68 32.83 2.81
CA LYS A 747 -2.11 33.11 2.65
C LYS A 747 -2.85 31.94 2.01
N ILE A 748 -4.05 31.68 2.52
CA ILE A 748 -5.10 30.90 1.85
C ILE A 748 -6.27 31.83 1.57
N LYS A 749 -6.85 31.75 0.37
CA LYS A 749 -8.10 32.45 0.04
C LYS A 749 -9.16 31.49 -0.46
N GLU A 750 -10.40 31.77 -0.09
CA GLU A 750 -11.57 31.08 -0.63
C GLU A 750 -12.36 32.02 -1.54
N PHE A 751 -12.79 31.49 -2.68
CA PHE A 751 -13.62 32.17 -3.66
C PHE A 751 -14.95 31.42 -3.80
N ASP A 752 -16.06 32.16 -3.76
CA ASP A 752 -17.39 31.58 -3.97
C ASP A 752 -17.61 31.16 -5.44
N ALA A 753 -18.76 30.55 -5.74
CA ALA A 753 -19.10 30.12 -7.10
C ALA A 753 -19.15 31.26 -8.14
N ASN A 754 -19.21 32.53 -7.72
CA ASN A 754 -19.23 33.71 -8.58
C ASN A 754 -17.85 34.39 -8.69
N ASN A 755 -16.78 33.72 -8.25
CA ASN A 755 -15.40 34.21 -8.24
C ASN A 755 -15.14 35.34 -7.24
N LYS A 756 -16.03 35.58 -6.27
CA LYS A 756 -15.80 36.59 -5.25
C LYS A 756 -14.99 35.96 -4.11
N GLN A 757 -13.90 36.62 -3.71
CA GLN A 757 -13.16 36.27 -2.49
C GLN A 757 -14.10 36.42 -1.27
N VAL A 758 -14.22 35.37 -0.45
CA VAL A 758 -15.09 35.30 0.74
C VAL A 758 -14.35 35.03 2.03
N LEU A 759 -13.16 34.43 1.97
CA LEU A 759 -12.27 34.23 3.13
C LEU A 759 -10.81 34.44 2.77
N THR A 760 -10.06 35.09 3.65
CA THR A 760 -8.60 35.16 3.64
C THR A 760 -8.12 34.70 4.99
N ALA A 761 -7.23 33.71 5.03
CA ALA A 761 -6.52 33.27 6.20
C ALA A 761 -5.02 33.51 5.99
N GLN A 762 -4.41 34.33 6.84
CA GLN A 762 -2.98 34.62 6.81
C GLN A 762 -2.32 34.03 8.05
N PHE A 763 -1.18 33.35 7.89
CA PHE A 763 -0.52 32.57 8.94
C PHE A 763 0.95 32.93 9.15
N GLY A 764 1.40 34.04 8.55
CA GLY A 764 2.77 34.52 8.64
C GLY A 764 2.95 35.81 7.84
N THR A 765 4.11 36.43 8.02
CA THR A 765 4.52 37.59 7.22
C THR A 765 4.79 37.15 5.77
N ASP A 766 4.26 37.89 4.80
CA ASP A 766 4.45 37.58 3.37
C ASP A 766 5.95 37.55 3.02
N ASN A 767 6.38 36.55 2.24
CA ASN A 767 7.78 36.29 1.85
C ASN A 767 8.72 35.81 2.98
N GLU A 768 8.27 35.72 4.23
CA GLU A 768 9.08 35.17 5.34
C GLU A 768 8.63 33.77 5.76
N VAL A 769 7.33 33.51 5.62
CA VAL A 769 6.71 32.22 5.91
C VAL A 769 6.00 31.72 4.65
N ALA A 770 6.07 30.42 4.42
CA ALA A 770 5.43 29.75 3.29
C ALA A 770 4.77 28.45 3.75
N SER A 771 3.74 28.03 3.03
CA SER A 771 3.19 26.66 3.12
C SER A 771 3.16 26.12 1.70
N TYR A 772 3.75 24.94 1.45
CA TYR A 772 3.90 24.42 0.09
C TYR A 772 2.57 24.41 -0.68
N ARG A 773 1.51 23.94 -0.02
CA ARG A 773 0.11 24.08 -0.46
C ARG A 773 -0.76 24.43 0.75
N GLY A 774 -1.98 24.87 0.51
CA GLY A 774 -2.98 25.16 1.54
C GLY A 774 -4.34 24.60 1.13
N TYR A 775 -4.98 23.85 2.00
CA TYR A 775 -6.22 23.16 1.69
C TYR A 775 -7.32 23.48 2.69
N LYS A 776 -8.56 23.27 2.26
CA LYS A 776 -9.74 23.26 3.11
C LYS A 776 -10.43 21.91 2.99
N CYS A 777 -10.48 21.16 4.09
CA CYS A 777 -11.02 19.80 4.10
C CYS A 777 -12.07 19.63 5.19
N ALA A 778 -13.10 18.84 4.90
CA ALA A 778 -13.91 18.25 5.95
C ALA A 778 -13.07 17.21 6.69
N TRP A 779 -13.07 17.26 8.03
CA TRP A 779 -12.33 16.32 8.83
C TRP A 779 -13.08 16.02 10.12
N LYS A 780 -13.13 14.75 10.48
CA LYS A 780 -13.75 14.28 11.71
C LYS A 780 -12.83 13.26 12.33
N ALA A 781 -12.33 13.59 13.51
CA ALA A 781 -11.37 12.79 14.23
C ALA A 781 -11.62 12.76 15.73
N THR A 782 -11.33 11.60 16.31
CA THR A 782 -11.24 11.37 17.76
C THR A 782 -9.87 10.78 18.03
N PRO A 783 -8.91 11.57 18.54
CA PRO A 783 -7.54 11.14 18.72
C PRO A 783 -7.43 9.91 19.63
N PHE A 784 -6.45 9.05 19.35
CA PHE A 784 -6.20 7.88 20.19
C PHE A 784 -5.55 8.23 21.54
N TRP A 785 -5.02 9.46 21.69
CA TRP A 785 -4.48 9.98 22.94
C TRP A 785 -5.54 10.70 23.77
N ALA A 786 -5.31 10.73 25.09
CA ALA A 786 -6.21 11.37 26.04
C ALA A 786 -6.18 12.91 25.94
N PRO A 787 -7.26 13.60 26.33
CA PRO A 787 -7.24 15.03 26.58
C PRO A 787 -6.17 15.46 27.59
N ALA A 788 -5.59 16.65 27.40
CA ALA A 788 -4.62 17.24 28.28
C ALA A 788 -5.28 18.17 29.31
N ILE A 789 -4.73 18.18 30.52
CA ILE A 789 -5.16 19.06 31.61
C ILE A 789 -3.93 19.62 32.34
N VAL A 790 -3.96 20.92 32.62
CA VAL A 790 -3.04 21.57 33.56
C VAL A 790 -3.86 22.29 34.60
N ALA A 791 -3.63 21.98 35.87
CA ALA A 791 -4.28 22.64 37.00
C ALA A 791 -3.23 23.38 37.84
N ARG A 792 -3.53 24.64 38.17
CA ARG A 792 -2.67 25.52 38.98
C ARG A 792 -3.45 26.03 40.18
N ARG A 793 -2.91 25.84 41.37
CA ARG A 793 -3.52 26.34 42.60
C ARG A 793 -3.67 27.87 42.57
N VAL A 794 -4.86 28.35 42.92
CA VAL A 794 -5.15 29.78 43.10
C VAL A 794 -5.37 30.10 44.58
N SER A 795 -6.08 29.23 45.30
CA SER A 795 -6.27 29.30 46.77
C SER A 795 -6.27 27.90 47.37
N HIS A 796 -6.54 27.79 48.68
CA HIS A 796 -6.70 26.50 49.35
C HIS A 796 -7.80 25.62 48.71
N ASP A 797 -8.88 26.23 48.22
CA ASP A 797 -10.09 25.58 47.70
C ASP A 797 -10.39 25.91 46.23
N SER A 798 -9.44 26.49 45.49
CA SER A 798 -9.62 26.82 44.08
C SER A 798 -8.38 26.60 43.22
N ALA A 799 -8.62 26.28 41.94
CA ALA A 799 -7.61 26.04 40.93
C ALA A 799 -8.00 26.71 39.61
N GLN A 800 -7.01 27.25 38.90
CA GLN A 800 -7.13 27.57 37.48
C GLN A 800 -6.83 26.31 36.68
N VAL A 801 -7.73 25.92 35.78
CA VAL A 801 -7.60 24.72 34.96
C VAL A 801 -7.54 25.10 33.49
N PHE A 802 -6.62 24.49 32.76
CA PHE A 802 -6.45 24.59 31.31
C PHE A 802 -6.68 23.20 30.69
N MET A 803 -7.40 23.15 29.57
CA MET A 803 -7.89 21.91 28.98
C MET A 803 -7.80 21.99 27.45
N SER A 804 -7.24 20.97 26.82
CA SER A 804 -7.21 20.85 25.36
C SER A 804 -7.23 19.38 24.93
N TRP A 805 -7.59 19.13 23.67
CA TRP A 805 -7.51 17.79 23.09
C TRP A 805 -7.05 17.89 21.63
N ASN A 806 -5.73 17.80 21.43
CA ASN A 806 -5.08 17.96 20.14
C ASN A 806 -5.71 17.02 19.09
N GLY A 807 -6.31 17.57 18.03
CA GLY A 807 -6.96 16.83 16.94
C GLY A 807 -8.44 16.49 17.14
N ALA A 808 -9.01 16.65 18.33
CA ALA A 808 -10.42 16.30 18.54
C ALA A 808 -11.35 17.38 17.96
N THR A 809 -12.20 16.96 17.03
CA THR A 809 -13.09 17.86 16.25
C THR A 809 -14.53 17.89 16.78
N GLU A 810 -14.88 16.93 17.64
CA GLU A 810 -16.25 16.49 17.83
C GLU A 810 -16.84 16.77 19.23
N TYR A 811 -16.08 17.45 20.10
CA TYR A 811 -16.48 17.86 21.46
C TYR A 811 -16.83 19.35 21.53
N ASP A 812 -17.81 19.70 22.36
CA ASP A 812 -18.34 21.06 22.52
C ASP A 812 -18.20 21.62 23.94
N ASN A 813 -17.89 20.77 24.93
CA ASN A 813 -17.69 21.20 26.31
C ASN A 813 -16.79 20.25 27.12
N TRP A 814 -16.42 20.71 28.32
CA TRP A 814 -15.61 20.01 29.31
C TRP A 814 -16.41 19.83 30.60
N ALA A 815 -16.37 18.63 31.18
CA ALA A 815 -16.70 18.43 32.59
C ALA A 815 -15.41 18.31 33.41
N VAL A 816 -15.27 19.14 34.44
CA VAL A 816 -14.16 19.04 35.40
C VAL A 816 -14.61 18.19 36.56
N MET A 817 -13.86 17.12 36.80
CA MET A 817 -14.13 16.10 37.79
C MET A 817 -13.17 16.23 38.99
N ALA A 818 -13.70 16.06 40.20
CA ALA A 818 -12.90 15.88 41.41
C ALA A 818 -12.69 14.37 41.67
N ALA A 819 -11.46 14.02 42.01
CA ALA A 819 -11.06 12.67 42.41
C ALA A 819 -10.48 12.69 43.84
N ASP A 820 -10.61 11.61 44.61
CA ASP A 820 -10.04 11.56 45.96
C ASP A 820 -8.55 11.18 45.97
N ALA A 821 -8.09 10.50 44.92
CA ALA A 821 -6.73 9.99 44.74
C ALA A 821 -6.32 9.99 43.25
N PRO A 822 -5.01 9.89 42.91
CA PRO A 822 -4.52 9.84 41.53
C PRO A 822 -5.08 8.68 40.69
N ASP A 823 -5.51 7.61 41.33
CA ASP A 823 -5.99 6.35 40.75
C ASP A 823 -7.49 6.11 41.03
N SER A 824 -8.21 7.16 41.44
CA SER A 824 -9.64 7.05 41.78
C SER A 824 -10.46 6.58 40.59
N VAL A 825 -11.24 5.52 40.79
CA VAL A 825 -12.19 5.00 39.77
C VAL A 825 -13.52 5.75 39.80
N SER A 826 -13.82 6.44 40.91
CA SER A 826 -15.00 7.27 41.08
C SER A 826 -14.59 8.74 41.09
N THR A 827 -15.19 9.54 40.20
CA THR A 827 -14.98 10.98 40.15
C THR A 827 -16.33 11.70 40.09
N THR A 828 -16.39 12.94 40.58
CA THR A 828 -17.63 13.73 40.65
C THR A 828 -17.49 15.02 39.86
N ILE A 829 -18.50 15.38 39.06
CA ILE A 829 -18.51 16.65 38.34
C ILE A 829 -18.54 17.80 39.35
N VAL A 830 -17.55 18.69 39.27
CA VAL A 830 -17.49 19.93 40.06
C VAL A 830 -18.09 21.09 39.27
N THR A 831 -17.75 21.18 37.98
CA THR A 831 -18.22 22.25 37.09
C THR A 831 -18.06 21.83 35.63
N THR A 832 -18.63 22.62 34.72
CA THR A 832 -18.52 22.43 33.27
C THR A 832 -18.12 23.73 32.58
N PHE A 833 -17.28 23.65 31.56
CA PHE A 833 -16.89 24.78 30.72
C PHE A 833 -17.25 24.51 29.26
N LYS A 834 -17.79 25.51 28.55
CA LYS A 834 -17.92 25.42 27.08
C LYS A 834 -16.54 25.44 26.45
N ARG A 835 -16.35 24.73 25.33
CA ARG A 835 -15.14 24.85 24.52
C ARG A 835 -15.03 26.27 23.95
N THR A 836 -13.88 26.91 24.11
CA THR A 836 -13.63 28.29 23.63
C THR A 836 -12.58 28.38 22.52
N GLY A 837 -12.13 27.24 21.97
CA GLY A 837 -11.06 27.13 20.97
C GLY A 837 -10.28 25.83 21.15
N PHE A 838 -8.96 25.87 20.89
CA PHE A 838 -8.04 24.76 21.18
C PHE A 838 -7.91 24.52 22.70
N GLU A 839 -7.46 25.55 23.42
CA GLU A 839 -7.30 25.53 24.88
C GLU A 839 -8.44 26.29 25.53
N THR A 840 -9.17 25.61 26.41
CA THR A 840 -10.20 26.19 27.26
C THR A 840 -9.61 26.39 28.65
N SER A 841 -9.89 27.54 29.28
CA SER A 841 -9.46 27.78 30.65
C SER A 841 -10.62 28.21 31.55
N GLY A 842 -10.52 27.89 32.83
CA GLY A 842 -11.55 28.24 33.81
C GLY A 842 -11.10 28.07 35.26
N THR A 843 -11.65 28.90 36.14
CA THR A 843 -11.40 28.78 37.59
C THR A 843 -12.43 27.85 38.22
N VAL A 844 -11.96 26.83 38.94
CA VAL A 844 -12.78 25.88 39.71
C VAL A 844 -12.66 26.25 41.19
N ARG A 845 -13.80 26.30 41.90
CA ARG A 845 -13.88 26.73 43.31
C ARG A 845 -14.59 25.68 44.15
N GLY A 846 -14.41 25.74 45.48
CA GLY A 846 -15.03 24.80 46.42
C GLY A 846 -14.41 23.40 46.38
N LEU A 847 -13.15 23.29 45.96
CA LEU A 847 -12.42 22.03 45.85
C LEU A 847 -12.09 21.48 47.24
N LYS A 848 -12.50 20.23 47.48
CA LYS A 848 -12.18 19.45 48.70
C LYS A 848 -11.01 18.49 48.50
N THR A 849 -10.48 18.45 47.28
CA THR A 849 -9.39 17.57 46.85
C THR A 849 -8.39 18.38 46.03
N LYS A 850 -7.16 17.87 45.97
CA LYS A 850 -6.11 18.38 45.08
C LYS A 850 -6.03 17.64 43.74
N TYR A 851 -6.89 16.66 43.51
CA TYR A 851 -6.87 15.82 42.31
C TYR A 851 -8.04 16.15 41.37
N LEU A 852 -7.71 16.49 40.12
CA LEU A 852 -8.68 16.84 39.08
C LEU A 852 -8.48 15.98 37.83
N GLN A 853 -9.57 15.76 37.12
CA GLN A 853 -9.61 15.12 35.80
C GLN A 853 -10.62 15.88 34.94
N VAL A 854 -10.45 15.83 33.62
CA VAL A 854 -11.42 16.42 32.69
C VAL A 854 -11.94 15.40 31.71
N VAL A 855 -13.22 15.55 31.37
CA VAL A 855 -13.91 14.76 30.38
C VAL A 855 -14.36 15.69 29.26
N ALA A 856 -13.86 15.46 28.05
CA ALA A 856 -14.35 16.12 26.84
C ALA A 856 -15.68 15.49 26.43
N ARG A 857 -16.69 16.32 26.13
CA ARG A 857 -18.06 15.87 25.87
C ARG A 857 -18.67 16.52 24.63
N ARG A 858 -19.65 15.84 24.04
CA ARG A 858 -20.65 16.44 23.15
C ARG A 858 -22.00 16.46 23.86
N GLY A 859 -22.47 17.63 24.25
CA GLY A 859 -23.54 17.74 25.23
C GLY A 859 -23.16 16.97 26.50
N ASP A 860 -23.92 15.92 26.83
CA ASP A 860 -23.65 15.07 27.99
C ASP A 860 -22.93 13.75 27.65
N ILE A 861 -22.62 13.49 26.38
CA ILE A 861 -21.96 12.26 25.94
C ILE A 861 -20.44 12.40 26.13
N PRO A 862 -19.78 11.57 26.96
CA PRO A 862 -18.34 11.58 27.11
C PRO A 862 -17.66 11.02 25.86
N LEU A 863 -16.62 11.71 25.38
CA LEU A 863 -15.83 11.31 24.21
C LEU A 863 -14.40 10.91 24.58
N GLY A 864 -13.81 11.59 25.57
CA GLY A 864 -12.45 11.32 26.03
C GLY A 864 -12.24 11.85 27.43
N MET A 865 -11.28 11.27 28.14
CA MET A 865 -11.01 11.57 29.54
C MET A 865 -9.50 11.67 29.79
N SER A 866 -9.07 12.72 30.48
CA SER A 866 -7.67 12.94 30.82
C SER A 866 -7.20 11.98 31.92
N PRO A 867 -5.88 11.85 32.15
CA PRO A 867 -5.36 11.41 33.43
C PRO A 867 -5.83 12.31 34.58
N ILE A 868 -5.78 11.78 35.81
CA ILE A 868 -5.96 12.59 37.03
C ILE A 868 -4.65 13.32 37.32
N VAL A 869 -4.72 14.63 37.55
CA VAL A 869 -3.58 15.48 37.91
C VAL A 869 -3.74 16.09 39.29
N SER A 870 -2.61 16.35 39.95
CA SER A 870 -2.58 17.11 41.21
C SER A 870 -2.19 18.56 40.95
N PHE A 871 -2.71 19.50 41.75
CA PHE A 871 -2.37 20.93 41.70
C PHE A 871 -2.06 21.55 43.07
#